data_AF-A0A942RZT4-F1
#
_entry.id   AF-A0A942RZT4-F1
#
_cell.length_a   1.000
_cell.length_b   1.000
_cell.length_c   1.000
_cell.angle_alpha   90.00
_cell.angle_beta   90.00
_cell.angle_gamma   90.00
#
_symmetry.space_group_name_H-M   'P 1'
#
loop_
_entity.id
_entity.type
_entity.pdbx_description
1 polymer ?
#
loop_
_entity_poly.entity_id
_entity_poly.type
_entity_poly.pdbx_seq_one_letter_code
_entity_poly.pdbx_strand_id
1 'polypeptide(L)'
;MPGIVRLIISFIFLSLSGLLFAASENSSFLVLNYHDILEEEEKVPPFDRIAVNKEHLEQHFAWLKKHHYHVISIQDLLDAMKGEKALPDKAVMLTFDDGYLSFYTRALPLLKKYHYPATLAVVGSWLEGQHTHEVKPIMSLAQIQEVVTSGLVEIATHTHDMHHGIIMNPFSDHHSAVTSRLYSSEYEEYETDEDYRKRIFQEVVKSSEGLFQLLGVRPRVMVWPYGEYNSTALEAAKQSGISLTMGLNDGSNTLADTGVMKRLMITDDVNGEQFGDIVTKQRKDLSLRVAHVDMDYIYDEEDEQIKANLKALIKRIKASGANTVYLQAYADPDGDGNADELYFPNRHLPVRKDLFSHVAIQLRTKANVKVYAWLPIMAYKADVPLKWYVKEWRDGSPQFSRHIYTRLSPFNPEARQYIGEIYEDLAKHCDFNGILFHDDGILSDFEDVSASAMEVTHNVWRLPDDFETLHASADLRLQWAKHKSEYIGQFTDYLTDRVRFYRPYIKTARNMYALPLLQPYSEEWYAQSLPTFLKHYDYVAVEAMPVMEEAEDAKKWLTELVKKAGEQPNGLNKVVFELQAVDWKKQQNIPMSMFTEQVELLKQLGAQHIGYYPDNVFQDHPKLETLQKFFPVANPD
;
A
#
# COMPACT_ATOMS: atom_id res chain seq x y z
N MET A 1 21.43 -50.41 43.07
CA MET A 1 21.01 -49.89 41.76
C MET A 1 20.72 -48.40 41.88
N PRO A 2 21.65 -47.52 41.48
CA PRO A 2 21.45 -46.09 41.39
C PRO A 2 21.14 -45.75 39.92
N GLY A 3 19.86 -45.76 39.52
CA GLY A 3 19.49 -45.61 38.10
C GLY A 3 18.30 -44.70 37.81
N ILE A 4 17.53 -44.29 38.83
CA ILE A 4 16.22 -43.66 38.58
C ILE A 4 16.18 -42.18 38.99
N VAL A 5 17.11 -41.71 39.84
CA VAL A 5 17.09 -40.32 40.34
C VAL A 5 17.82 -39.33 39.41
N ARG A 6 18.67 -39.80 38.47
CA ARG A 6 19.36 -38.92 37.51
C ARG A 6 18.56 -38.60 36.24
N LEU A 7 17.54 -39.39 35.89
CA LEU A 7 16.77 -39.17 34.65
C LEU A 7 15.71 -38.06 34.79
N ILE A 8 15.20 -37.83 36.00
CA ILE A 8 14.15 -36.83 36.26
C ILE A 8 14.73 -35.41 36.35
N ILE A 9 15.99 -35.24 36.75
CA ILE A 9 16.64 -33.93 36.82
C ILE A 9 17.11 -33.44 35.45
N SER A 10 17.46 -34.33 34.51
CA SER A 10 17.80 -33.95 33.12
C SER A 10 16.58 -33.61 32.26
N PHE A 11 15.39 -34.16 32.55
CA PHE A 11 14.17 -33.80 31.82
C PHE A 11 13.57 -32.44 32.25
N ILE A 12 13.77 -32.05 33.52
CA ILE A 12 13.31 -30.75 34.03
C ILE A 12 14.20 -29.59 33.53
N PHE A 13 15.49 -29.85 33.23
CA PHE A 13 16.38 -28.84 32.64
C PHE A 13 16.21 -28.67 31.11
N LEU A 14 15.78 -29.71 30.38
CA LEU A 14 15.46 -29.56 28.94
C LEU A 14 14.08 -28.97 28.67
N SER A 15 13.12 -29.11 29.59
CA SER A 15 11.80 -28.46 29.46
C SER A 15 11.82 -26.97 29.83
N LEU A 16 12.74 -26.53 30.69
CA LEU A 16 12.88 -25.10 31.03
C LEU A 16 13.64 -24.29 29.97
N SER A 17 14.56 -24.90 29.21
CA SER A 17 15.17 -24.22 28.06
C SER A 17 14.16 -24.03 26.92
N GLY A 18 13.28 -25.01 26.65
CA GLY A 18 12.25 -24.88 25.61
C GLY A 18 11.18 -23.82 25.88
N LEU A 19 10.89 -23.52 27.15
CA LEU A 19 9.93 -22.49 27.56
C LEU A 19 10.52 -21.06 27.55
N LEU A 20 11.84 -20.91 27.67
CA LEU A 20 12.52 -19.62 27.52
C LEU A 20 12.78 -19.24 26.05
N PHE A 21 12.86 -20.22 25.15
CA PHE A 21 13.01 -19.96 23.71
C PHE A 21 11.67 -19.70 22.98
N ALA A 22 10.53 -20.09 23.55
CA ALA A 22 9.22 -19.84 22.94
C ALA A 22 8.65 -18.43 23.23
N ALA A 23 9.25 -17.69 24.17
CA ALA A 23 8.76 -16.36 24.58
C ALA A 23 9.34 -15.19 23.75
N SER A 24 10.37 -15.42 22.93
CA SER A 24 11.07 -14.34 22.21
C SER A 24 10.53 -14.06 20.79
N GLU A 25 9.62 -14.88 20.26
CA GLU A 25 9.07 -14.66 18.90
C GLU A 25 7.93 -13.62 18.85
N ASN A 26 7.41 -13.16 20.00
CA ASN A 26 6.24 -12.26 20.05
C ASN A 26 6.47 -10.92 20.73
N SER A 27 7.73 -10.50 20.95
CA SER A 27 8.01 -9.19 21.55
C SER A 27 7.80 -8.06 20.54
N SER A 28 6.57 -7.54 20.50
CA SER A 28 6.21 -6.40 19.65
C SER A 28 6.59 -5.07 20.29
N PHE A 29 6.95 -4.08 19.48
CA PHE A 29 7.18 -2.71 19.92
C PHE A 29 6.56 -1.68 18.99
N LEU A 30 6.28 -0.50 19.53
CA LEU A 30 5.83 0.67 18.76
C LEU A 30 6.99 1.63 18.53
N VAL A 31 6.95 2.36 17.42
CA VAL A 31 7.85 3.48 17.17
C VAL A 31 6.98 4.71 16.95
N LEU A 32 7.19 5.75 17.76
CA LEU A 32 6.46 7.01 17.69
C LEU A 32 7.34 8.05 17.00
N ASN A 33 6.76 8.80 16.08
CA ASN A 33 7.46 9.83 15.34
C ASN A 33 6.89 11.21 15.63
N TYR A 34 7.80 12.10 16.00
CA TYR A 34 7.57 13.52 16.25
C TYR A 34 8.46 14.35 15.32
N HIS A 35 8.06 15.59 15.06
CA HIS A 35 8.88 16.53 14.28
C HIS A 35 9.17 17.76 15.14
N ASP A 36 8.35 18.79 15.02
CA ASP A 36 8.55 20.07 15.70
C ASP A 36 7.78 20.16 17.01
N ILE A 37 8.39 20.78 18.01
CA ILE A 37 7.80 20.96 19.34
C ILE A 37 7.61 22.45 19.59
N LEU A 38 6.37 22.92 19.68
CA LEU A 38 6.02 24.34 19.85
C LEU A 38 5.94 24.75 21.34
N GLU A 39 6.10 26.04 21.65
CA GLU A 39 5.70 26.56 22.97
C GLU A 39 4.17 26.74 23.07
N GLU A 40 3.67 26.91 24.29
CA GLU A 40 2.24 27.05 24.61
C GLU A 40 1.56 28.19 23.83
N GLU A 41 2.24 29.33 23.64
CA GLU A 41 1.66 30.49 22.95
C GLU A 41 1.71 30.37 21.41
N GLU A 42 2.45 29.40 20.87
CA GLU A 42 2.57 29.14 19.44
C GLU A 42 1.44 28.20 19.01
N LYS A 43 0.37 28.76 18.44
CA LYS A 43 -0.66 27.93 17.79
C LYS A 43 -0.03 27.14 16.66
N VAL A 44 -0.26 25.84 16.63
CA VAL A 44 0.05 24.98 15.50
C VAL A 44 -0.63 25.57 14.26
N PRO A 45 0.13 26.02 13.25
CA PRO A 45 -0.47 26.52 12.03
C PRO A 45 -1.40 25.45 11.42
N PRO A 46 -2.57 25.80 10.86
CA PRO A 46 -3.49 24.82 10.26
C PRO A 46 -2.87 23.95 9.15
N PHE A 47 -1.73 24.38 8.61
CA PHE A 47 -1.00 23.72 7.54
C PHE A 47 0.20 22.89 8.05
N ASP A 48 0.57 23.04 9.32
CA ASP A 48 1.73 22.38 9.95
C ASP A 48 1.25 21.29 10.91
N ARG A 49 0.64 20.26 10.33
CA ARG A 49 -0.01 19.17 11.07
C ARG A 49 0.98 18.26 11.82
N ILE A 50 2.28 18.50 11.72
CA ILE A 50 3.34 17.65 12.28
C ILE A 50 4.00 18.25 13.53
N ALA A 51 3.52 19.44 13.95
CA ALA A 51 3.96 20.07 15.17
C ALA A 51 3.12 19.62 16.38
N VAL A 52 3.75 19.53 17.55
CA VAL A 52 3.12 19.16 18.83
C VAL A 52 3.51 20.18 19.88
N ASN A 53 2.56 20.63 20.69
CA ASN A 53 2.83 21.53 21.80
C ASN A 53 3.66 20.80 22.86
N LYS A 54 4.61 21.50 23.48
CA LYS A 54 5.45 20.96 24.55
C LYS A 54 4.64 20.41 25.72
N GLU A 55 3.52 21.03 26.08
CA GLU A 55 2.66 20.49 27.15
C GLU A 55 2.05 19.14 26.75
N HIS A 56 1.53 19.04 25.53
CA HIS A 56 0.98 17.78 25.01
C HIS A 56 2.06 16.70 24.88
N LEU A 57 3.29 17.05 24.46
CA LEU A 57 4.42 16.11 24.48
C LEU A 57 4.69 15.58 25.91
N GLU A 58 4.66 16.45 26.91
CA GLU A 58 4.79 16.02 28.30
C GLU A 58 3.61 15.13 28.74
N GLN A 59 2.38 15.45 28.32
CA GLN A 59 1.21 14.59 28.55
C GLN A 59 1.37 13.22 27.90
N HIS A 60 1.95 13.13 26.69
CA HIS A 60 2.27 11.86 26.03
C HIS A 60 3.24 11.03 26.88
N PHE A 61 4.33 11.64 27.35
CA PHE A 61 5.34 10.94 28.16
C PHE A 61 4.76 10.47 29.51
N ALA A 62 3.95 11.31 30.14
CA ALA A 62 3.21 10.97 31.35
C ALA A 62 2.21 9.84 31.12
N TRP A 63 1.50 9.85 29.98
CA TRP A 63 0.58 8.79 29.58
C TRP A 63 1.31 7.45 29.39
N LEU A 64 2.41 7.44 28.62
CA LEU A 64 3.23 6.23 28.44
C LEU A 64 3.65 5.64 29.79
N LYS A 65 4.14 6.49 30.70
CA LYS A 65 4.53 6.10 32.06
C LYS A 65 3.37 5.51 32.86
N LYS A 66 2.22 6.21 32.85
CA LYS A 66 1.01 5.84 33.57
C LYS A 66 0.44 4.50 33.09
N HIS A 67 0.56 4.21 31.80
CA HIS A 67 0.02 2.99 31.16
C HIS A 67 1.05 1.86 31.01
N HIS A 68 2.21 1.99 31.68
CA HIS A 68 3.29 0.99 31.73
C HIS A 68 3.90 0.66 30.37
N TYR A 69 4.04 1.66 29.50
CA TYR A 69 4.88 1.55 28.32
C TYR A 69 6.34 1.75 28.70
N HIS A 70 7.22 0.97 28.09
CA HIS A 70 8.65 0.99 28.38
C HIS A 70 9.40 1.62 27.21
N VAL A 71 9.96 2.82 27.44
CA VAL A 71 10.71 3.52 26.40
C VAL A 71 12.08 2.86 26.20
N ILE A 72 12.34 2.36 24.99
CA ILE A 72 13.55 1.61 24.63
C ILE A 72 14.47 2.43 23.73
N SER A 73 15.77 2.19 23.84
CA SER A 73 16.80 2.76 22.96
C SER A 73 17.04 1.88 21.72
N ILE A 74 17.78 2.41 20.76
CA ILE A 74 18.31 1.61 19.64
C ILE A 74 19.25 0.51 20.14
N GLN A 75 19.99 0.75 21.23
CA GLN A 75 20.86 -0.28 21.80
C GLN A 75 20.04 -1.43 22.41
N ASP A 76 18.94 -1.14 23.13
CA ASP A 76 18.04 -2.19 23.64
C ASP A 76 17.49 -3.06 22.50
N LEU A 77 17.15 -2.45 21.36
CA LEU A 77 16.70 -3.18 20.17
C LEU A 77 17.81 -4.07 19.60
N LEU A 78 19.03 -3.55 19.48
CA LEU A 78 20.18 -4.32 18.99
C LEU A 78 20.54 -5.49 19.92
N ASP A 79 20.50 -5.28 21.24
CA ASP A 79 20.76 -6.32 22.23
C ASP A 79 19.68 -7.42 22.16
N ALA A 80 18.42 -7.05 21.91
CA ALA A 80 17.33 -7.99 21.69
C ALA A 80 17.49 -8.80 20.40
N MET A 81 17.92 -8.16 19.30
CA MET A 81 18.22 -8.86 18.05
C MET A 81 19.34 -9.90 18.21
N LYS A 82 20.29 -9.65 19.10
CA LYS A 82 21.39 -10.60 19.43
C LYS A 82 20.98 -11.66 20.45
N GLY A 83 19.79 -11.58 21.01
CA GLY A 83 19.34 -12.46 22.10
C GLY A 83 20.04 -12.18 23.44
N GLU A 84 20.69 -11.04 23.59
CA GLU A 84 21.39 -10.64 24.82
C GLU A 84 20.41 -10.14 25.90
N LYS A 85 19.31 -9.51 25.48
CA LYS A 85 18.26 -8.98 26.36
C LYS A 85 16.90 -8.96 25.67
N ALA A 86 15.86 -9.55 26.25
CA ALA A 86 14.51 -9.45 25.69
C ALA A 86 13.98 -8.01 25.75
N LEU A 87 13.18 -7.61 24.76
CA LEU A 87 12.43 -6.36 24.84
C LEU A 87 11.38 -6.45 25.97
N PRO A 88 11.15 -5.37 26.73
CA PRO A 88 10.08 -5.33 27.70
C PRO A 88 8.70 -5.40 27.02
N ASP A 89 7.69 -5.87 27.75
CA ASP A 89 6.30 -5.73 27.32
C ASP A 89 5.97 -4.26 27.08
N LYS A 90 5.06 -3.96 26.13
CA LYS A 90 4.70 -2.58 25.76
C LYS A 90 5.91 -1.68 25.47
N ALA A 91 6.92 -2.25 24.81
CA ALA A 91 8.07 -1.49 24.35
C ALA A 91 7.66 -0.39 23.36
N VAL A 92 8.21 0.80 23.54
CA VAL A 92 7.99 1.96 22.66
C VAL A 92 9.30 2.69 22.41
N MET A 93 9.54 3.09 21.17
CA MET A 93 10.69 3.90 20.78
C MET A 93 10.22 5.30 20.42
N LEU A 94 10.92 6.32 20.92
CA LEU A 94 10.65 7.72 20.58
C LEU A 94 11.61 8.17 19.49
N THR A 95 11.08 8.70 18.39
CA THR A 95 11.87 9.21 17.27
C THR A 95 11.46 10.65 16.97
N PHE A 96 12.46 11.48 16.66
CA PHE A 96 12.31 12.88 16.29
C PHE A 96 13.05 13.12 14.98
N ASP A 97 12.39 13.72 14.01
CA ASP A 97 12.97 13.92 12.68
C ASP A 97 13.49 15.36 12.50
N ASP A 98 14.12 15.61 11.36
CA ASP A 98 14.52 16.93 10.82
C ASP A 98 15.65 17.68 11.54
N GLY A 99 15.93 17.40 12.82
CA GLY A 99 16.99 18.09 13.56
C GLY A 99 16.65 19.53 13.96
N TYR A 100 15.35 19.83 14.13
CA TYR A 100 14.89 21.15 14.59
C TYR A 100 15.48 21.56 15.93
N LEU A 101 15.75 22.87 16.09
CA LEU A 101 16.22 23.48 17.33
C LEU A 101 15.28 23.22 18.51
N SER A 102 13.97 23.09 18.24
CA SER A 102 12.95 22.74 19.23
C SER A 102 13.21 21.40 19.90
N PHE A 103 13.83 20.43 19.22
CA PHE A 103 14.27 19.19 19.87
C PHE A 103 15.23 19.49 21.03
N TYR A 104 16.26 20.31 20.77
CA TYR A 104 17.26 20.66 21.77
C TYR A 104 16.68 21.48 22.93
N THR A 105 15.87 22.50 22.62
CA THR A 105 15.38 23.46 23.62
C THR A 105 14.16 22.94 24.40
N ARG A 106 13.34 22.07 23.80
CA ARG A 106 12.02 21.67 24.34
C ARG A 106 11.90 20.16 24.58
N ALA A 107 12.32 19.30 23.64
CA ALA A 107 12.19 17.83 23.81
C ALA A 107 13.27 17.22 24.72
N LEU A 108 14.55 17.56 24.52
CA LEU A 108 15.67 17.02 25.27
C LEU A 108 15.56 17.24 26.80
N PRO A 109 15.11 18.41 27.31
CA PRO A 109 14.85 18.59 28.74
C PRO A 109 13.79 17.62 29.29
N LEU A 110 12.73 17.33 28.52
CA LEU A 110 11.71 16.37 28.91
C LEU A 110 12.27 14.94 28.89
N LEU A 111 13.04 14.56 27.86
CA LEU A 111 13.71 13.25 27.81
C LEU A 111 14.62 13.04 29.04
N LYS A 112 15.38 14.07 29.45
CA LYS A 112 16.19 14.06 30.68
C LYS A 112 15.33 13.92 31.93
N LYS A 113 14.21 14.65 32.04
CA LYS A 113 13.27 14.60 33.18
C LYS A 113 12.65 13.20 33.37
N TYR A 114 12.33 12.52 32.27
CA TYR A 114 11.69 11.20 32.29
C TYR A 114 12.68 10.04 32.21
N HIS A 115 13.97 10.31 31.95
CA HIS A 115 14.99 9.31 31.62
C HIS A 115 14.60 8.44 30.42
N TYR A 116 13.99 9.06 29.42
CA TYR A 116 13.57 8.37 28.20
C TYR A 116 14.66 8.46 27.13
N PRO A 117 15.11 7.32 26.58
CA PRO A 117 15.95 7.36 25.39
C PRO A 117 15.15 7.79 24.16
N ALA A 118 15.84 8.33 23.17
CA ALA A 118 15.22 8.71 21.90
C ALA A 118 16.19 8.49 20.72
N THR A 119 15.64 8.55 19.51
CA THR A 119 16.41 8.64 18.26
C THR A 119 16.12 9.99 17.61
N LEU A 120 17.16 10.69 17.17
CA LEU A 120 17.06 11.96 16.45
C LEU A 120 17.62 11.77 15.03
N ALA A 121 16.76 11.91 14.01
CA ALA A 121 17.18 11.87 12.63
C ALA A 121 17.54 13.28 12.14
N VAL A 122 18.72 13.44 11.55
CA VAL A 122 19.23 14.73 11.07
C VAL A 122 19.53 14.68 9.57
N VAL A 123 19.19 15.77 8.88
CA VAL A 123 19.50 15.95 7.45
C VAL A 123 20.91 16.54 7.31
N GLY A 124 21.78 15.92 6.51
CA GLY A 124 23.20 16.30 6.43
C GLY A 124 23.43 17.73 5.95
N SER A 125 22.87 18.10 4.80
CA SER A 125 23.03 19.44 4.18
C SER A 125 22.50 20.56 5.08
N TRP A 126 21.52 20.23 5.92
CA TRP A 126 20.93 21.14 6.89
C TRP A 126 21.89 21.49 8.04
N LEU A 127 22.77 20.58 8.42
CA LEU A 127 23.80 20.86 9.44
C LEU A 127 24.95 21.71 8.90
N GLU A 128 25.14 21.71 7.58
CA GLU A 128 26.19 22.47 6.88
C GLU A 128 25.79 23.92 6.59
N GLY A 129 24.56 24.32 6.93
CA GLY A 129 24.06 25.67 6.72
C GLY A 129 23.68 25.99 5.26
N GLN A 130 23.54 24.97 4.40
CA GLN A 130 23.16 25.11 2.99
C GLN A 130 21.65 25.36 2.78
N HIS A 131 20.99 25.97 3.77
CA HIS A 131 19.54 26.10 3.80
C HIS A 131 18.98 27.18 2.89
N THR A 132 17.83 26.89 2.29
CA THR A 132 16.92 27.88 1.74
C THR A 132 16.07 28.51 2.87
N HIS A 133 15.59 29.73 2.67
CA HIS A 133 14.94 30.59 3.67
C HIS A 133 13.63 30.08 4.32
N GLU A 134 13.25 28.81 4.11
CA GLU A 134 11.93 28.25 4.44
C GLU A 134 11.93 27.14 5.50
N VAL A 135 13.10 26.72 6.01
CA VAL A 135 13.21 25.67 7.04
C VAL A 135 13.11 26.28 8.45
N LYS A 136 12.35 25.63 9.34
CA LYS A 136 12.30 25.98 10.77
C LYS A 136 13.73 25.98 11.36
N PRO A 137 14.00 26.73 12.45
CA PRO A 137 15.34 26.79 13.02
C PRO A 137 15.93 25.39 13.28
N ILE A 138 17.13 25.13 12.76
CA ILE A 138 17.86 23.86 12.90
C ILE A 138 18.91 23.97 14.01
N MET A 139 19.18 22.86 14.71
CA MET A 139 20.26 22.81 15.69
C MET A 139 21.62 23.10 15.04
N SER A 140 22.45 23.88 15.73
CA SER A 140 23.86 24.00 15.40
C SER A 140 24.61 22.69 15.69
N LEU A 141 25.77 22.49 15.03
CA LEU A 141 26.62 21.33 15.28
C LEU A 141 27.01 21.18 16.76
N ALA A 142 27.29 22.29 17.45
CA ALA A 142 27.61 22.28 18.89
C ALA A 142 26.44 21.74 19.73
N GLN A 143 25.20 22.14 19.42
CA GLN A 143 24.01 21.64 20.11
C GLN A 143 23.79 20.14 19.85
N ILE A 144 24.05 19.65 18.62
CA ILE A 144 23.97 18.23 18.31
C ILE A 144 25.04 17.43 19.08
N GLN A 145 26.26 17.97 19.20
CA GLN A 145 27.30 17.34 20.02
C GLN A 145 26.89 17.25 21.50
N GLU A 146 26.19 18.27 22.03
CA GLU A 146 25.61 18.20 23.38
C GLU A 146 24.48 17.15 23.49
N VAL A 147 23.65 17.00 22.45
CA VAL A 147 22.63 15.94 22.36
C VAL A 147 23.30 14.56 22.43
N VAL A 148 24.35 14.33 21.63
CA VAL A 148 25.13 13.07 21.64
C VAL A 148 25.75 12.83 23.02
N THR A 149 26.39 13.85 23.59
CA THR A 149 27.08 13.77 24.89
C THR A 149 26.11 13.49 26.05
N SER A 150 24.81 13.74 25.88
CA SER A 150 23.80 13.41 26.89
C SER A 150 23.70 11.91 27.19
N GLY A 151 24.11 11.05 26.25
CA GLY A 151 24.00 9.59 26.36
C GLY A 151 22.57 9.05 26.26
N LEU A 152 21.56 9.91 26.05
CA LEU A 152 20.15 9.52 25.94
C LEU A 152 19.66 9.36 24.49
N VAL A 153 20.37 9.96 23.52
CA VAL A 153 19.87 10.12 22.16
C VAL A 153 20.80 9.45 21.15
N GLU A 154 20.26 8.51 20.37
CA GLU A 154 20.92 7.98 19.17
C GLU A 154 20.75 9.00 18.03
N ILE A 155 21.82 9.28 17.28
CA ILE A 155 21.74 10.06 16.04
C ILE A 155 21.53 9.13 14.85
N ALA A 156 20.45 9.35 14.12
CA ALA A 156 20.13 8.69 12.87
C ALA A 156 20.39 9.63 11.67
N THR A 157 20.65 9.05 10.50
CA THR A 157 20.67 9.82 9.25
C THR A 157 19.25 9.99 8.70
N HIS A 158 18.95 11.18 8.20
CA HIS A 158 17.76 11.50 7.42
C HIS A 158 18.12 11.86 5.98
N THR A 159 19.10 11.12 5.40
CA THR A 159 19.81 11.43 4.15
C THR A 159 20.74 12.64 4.24
N HIS A 160 21.56 12.88 3.22
CA HIS A 160 22.39 14.09 3.19
C HIS A 160 21.60 15.23 2.56
N ASP A 161 21.06 15.03 1.37
CA ASP A 161 20.31 16.04 0.61
C ASP A 161 19.19 15.41 -0.25
N MET A 162 18.42 14.47 0.31
CA MET A 162 17.23 13.91 -0.36
C MET A 162 15.93 14.24 0.38
N HIS A 163 15.97 15.15 1.35
CA HIS A 163 14.78 15.65 2.05
C HIS A 163 14.10 16.80 1.26
N HIS A 164 13.78 16.53 0.00
CA HIS A 164 13.05 17.45 -0.87
C HIS A 164 12.33 16.69 -1.99
N GLY A 165 11.43 17.40 -2.68
CA GLY A 165 10.83 16.91 -3.92
C GLY A 165 11.75 17.12 -5.12
N ILE A 166 11.74 16.19 -6.07
CA ILE A 166 12.30 16.37 -7.42
C ILE A 166 11.18 16.30 -8.45
N ILE A 167 11.36 16.97 -9.59
CA ILE A 167 10.46 16.85 -10.74
C ILE A 167 10.49 15.40 -11.21
N MET A 168 9.33 14.75 -11.23
CA MET A 168 9.21 13.32 -11.54
C MET A 168 8.36 12.99 -12.76
N ASN A 169 7.82 13.99 -13.46
CA ASN A 169 7.00 13.79 -14.65
C ASN A 169 6.95 15.06 -15.54
N PRO A 170 6.41 14.94 -16.77
CA PRO A 170 6.26 16.07 -17.69
C PRO A 170 5.41 17.23 -17.16
N PHE A 171 4.52 16.98 -16.19
CA PHE A 171 3.67 17.99 -15.56
C PHE A 171 4.39 18.79 -14.46
N SER A 172 5.69 18.57 -14.26
CA SER A 172 6.52 19.23 -13.25
C SER A 172 6.06 18.96 -11.81
N ASP A 173 5.38 17.83 -11.55
CA ASP A 173 5.06 17.44 -10.19
C ASP A 173 6.33 17.06 -9.43
N HIS A 174 6.36 17.46 -8.17
CA HIS A 174 7.46 17.18 -7.26
C HIS A 174 7.11 16.02 -6.32
N HIS A 175 8.04 15.09 -6.15
CA HIS A 175 7.89 13.97 -5.22
C HIS A 175 9.24 13.55 -4.62
N SER A 176 9.21 12.75 -3.55
CA SER A 176 10.39 12.25 -2.82
C SER A 176 11.57 11.90 -3.73
N ALA A 177 12.69 12.59 -3.52
CA ALA A 177 13.96 12.31 -4.19
C ALA A 177 14.46 10.88 -3.97
N VAL A 178 14.08 10.24 -2.86
CA VAL A 178 14.50 8.87 -2.53
C VAL A 178 13.92 7.85 -3.50
N THR A 179 12.64 7.99 -3.86
CA THR A 179 11.89 6.94 -4.57
C THR A 179 11.59 7.26 -6.02
N SER A 180 11.66 8.54 -6.40
CA SER A 180 11.29 8.98 -7.75
C SER A 180 12.50 9.01 -8.68
N ARG A 181 12.26 8.71 -9.95
CA ARG A 181 13.17 9.02 -11.06
C ARG A 181 13.01 10.49 -11.40
N LEU A 182 14.12 11.20 -11.58
CA LEU A 182 14.09 12.58 -12.04
C LEU A 182 13.56 12.63 -13.48
N TYR A 183 12.74 13.62 -13.80
CA TYR A 183 12.34 13.94 -15.17
C TYR A 183 13.03 15.24 -15.62
N SER A 184 13.73 15.19 -16.76
CA SER A 184 14.33 16.37 -17.38
C SER A 184 13.37 16.97 -18.40
N SER A 185 12.87 18.18 -18.13
CA SER A 185 12.08 18.93 -19.12
C SER A 185 12.92 19.42 -20.30
N GLU A 186 14.25 19.51 -20.17
CA GLU A 186 15.14 19.92 -21.26
C GLU A 186 15.31 18.82 -22.31
N TYR A 187 15.38 17.56 -21.85
CA TYR A 187 15.59 16.39 -22.70
C TYR A 187 14.33 15.57 -22.94
N GLU A 188 13.23 15.89 -22.24
CA GLU A 188 11.97 15.13 -22.25
C GLU A 188 12.18 13.64 -21.88
N GLU A 189 13.11 13.40 -20.95
CA GLU A 189 13.57 12.06 -20.59
C GLU A 189 13.55 11.84 -19.08
N TYR A 190 13.26 10.60 -18.71
CA TYR A 190 13.39 10.10 -17.35
C TYR A 190 14.83 9.69 -17.03
N GLU A 191 15.24 9.90 -15.79
CA GLU A 191 16.46 9.34 -15.21
C GLU A 191 16.50 7.82 -15.43
N THR A 192 17.64 7.34 -15.93
CA THR A 192 17.85 5.92 -16.19
C THR A 192 17.93 5.12 -14.89
N ASP A 193 17.69 3.81 -14.96
CA ASP A 193 17.82 2.92 -13.79
C ASP A 193 19.24 2.93 -13.19
N GLU A 194 20.27 3.09 -14.04
CA GLU A 194 21.67 3.17 -13.61
C GLU A 194 21.95 4.49 -12.88
N ASP A 195 21.52 5.62 -13.44
CA ASP A 195 21.73 6.93 -12.83
C ASP A 195 20.95 7.09 -11.52
N TYR A 196 19.69 6.63 -11.49
CA TYR A 196 18.89 6.56 -10.27
C TYR A 196 19.63 5.78 -9.18
N ARG A 197 20.09 4.56 -9.49
CA ARG A 197 20.82 3.73 -8.53
C ARG A 197 22.08 4.44 -8.05
N LYS A 198 22.87 5.01 -8.98
CA LYS A 198 24.09 5.75 -8.64
C LYS A 198 23.82 6.93 -7.71
N ARG A 199 22.79 7.73 -8.00
CA ARG A 199 22.37 8.87 -7.18
C ARG A 199 22.02 8.44 -5.76
N ILE A 200 21.17 7.42 -5.60
CA ILE A 200 20.77 6.92 -4.28
C ILE A 200 21.97 6.40 -3.48
N PHE A 201 22.84 5.58 -4.10
CA PHE A 201 24.01 5.03 -3.42
C PHE A 201 25.01 6.12 -3.00
N GLN A 202 25.28 7.09 -3.87
CA GLN A 202 26.19 8.19 -3.56
C GLN A 202 25.66 9.06 -2.41
N GLU A 203 24.37 9.37 -2.41
CA GLU A 203 23.75 10.16 -1.35
C GLU A 203 23.78 9.47 0.02
N VAL A 204 23.45 8.17 0.08
CA VAL A 204 23.46 7.41 1.34
C VAL A 204 24.88 7.30 1.91
N VAL A 205 25.89 7.02 1.06
CA VAL A 205 27.30 6.99 1.48
C VAL A 205 27.74 8.36 1.98
N LYS A 206 27.43 9.43 1.24
CA LYS A 206 27.76 10.81 1.62
C LYS A 206 27.15 11.17 2.98
N SER A 207 25.90 10.77 3.21
CA SER A 207 25.23 11.00 4.49
C SER A 207 25.90 10.28 5.65
N SER A 208 26.19 8.98 5.48
CA SER A 208 26.83 8.19 6.53
C SER A 208 28.23 8.72 6.87
N GLU A 209 29.04 9.05 5.86
CA GLU A 209 30.40 9.55 6.08
C GLU A 209 30.42 10.98 6.61
N GLY A 210 29.55 11.85 6.09
CA GLY A 210 29.43 13.23 6.57
C GLY A 210 29.09 13.30 8.05
N LEU A 211 28.11 12.52 8.51
CA LEU A 211 27.78 12.46 9.94
C LEU A 211 28.91 11.86 10.78
N PHE A 212 29.60 10.84 10.28
CA PHE A 212 30.76 10.29 10.98
C PHE A 212 31.88 11.33 11.14
N GLN A 213 32.15 12.12 10.11
CA GLN A 213 33.16 13.20 10.16
C GLN A 213 32.76 14.33 11.11
N LEU A 214 31.47 14.71 11.14
CA LEU A 214 30.96 15.81 11.95
C LEU A 214 30.83 15.46 13.44
N LEU A 215 30.41 14.23 13.75
CA LEU A 215 30.02 13.82 15.10
C LEU A 215 30.92 12.74 15.71
N GLY A 216 31.80 12.12 14.92
CA GLY A 216 32.64 11.01 15.36
C GLY A 216 31.89 9.68 15.54
N VAL A 217 30.58 9.65 15.26
CA VAL A 217 29.72 8.47 15.39
C VAL A 217 29.11 8.16 14.03
N ARG A 218 29.31 6.94 13.55
CA ARG A 218 28.69 6.48 12.31
C ARG A 218 27.23 6.12 12.59
N PRO A 219 26.26 6.67 11.84
CA PRO A 219 24.85 6.35 12.06
C PRO A 219 24.60 4.86 11.82
N ARG A 220 23.81 4.25 12.70
CA ARG A 220 23.37 2.85 12.58
C ARG A 220 21.93 2.73 12.10
N VAL A 221 21.24 3.88 12.03
CA VAL A 221 19.82 4.02 11.73
C VAL A 221 19.65 4.99 10.57
N MET A 222 18.84 4.60 9.57
CA MET A 222 18.33 5.48 8.52
C MET A 222 16.84 5.74 8.76
N VAL A 223 16.46 7.01 8.79
CA VAL A 223 15.06 7.40 8.73
C VAL A 223 14.81 7.95 7.34
N TRP A 224 13.81 7.44 6.63
CA TRP A 224 13.56 7.84 5.24
C TRP A 224 12.73 9.13 5.17
N PRO A 225 13.18 10.18 4.45
CA PRO A 225 12.39 11.39 4.21
C PRO A 225 10.98 11.08 3.70
N TYR A 226 9.99 11.77 4.27
CA TYR A 226 8.56 11.53 4.01
C TYR A 226 8.08 10.10 4.31
N GLY A 227 8.92 9.27 4.95
CA GLY A 227 8.71 7.84 5.10
C GLY A 227 8.87 7.04 3.82
N GLU A 228 9.36 7.63 2.74
CA GLU A 228 9.38 7.01 1.41
C GLU A 228 10.69 6.25 1.16
N TYR A 229 10.60 4.97 0.80
CA TYR A 229 11.74 4.13 0.48
C TYR A 229 11.41 3.06 -0.56
N ASN A 230 12.45 2.47 -1.13
CA ASN A 230 12.34 1.29 -1.97
C ASN A 230 13.54 0.36 -1.80
N SER A 231 13.53 -0.77 -2.51
CA SER A 231 14.57 -1.80 -2.38
C SER A 231 15.97 -1.27 -2.69
N THR A 232 16.12 -0.38 -3.68
CA THR A 232 17.41 0.25 -4.02
C THR A 232 17.94 1.10 -2.87
N ALA A 233 17.08 1.90 -2.24
CA ALA A 233 17.45 2.72 -1.08
C ALA A 233 17.83 1.85 0.14
N LEU A 234 17.08 0.80 0.40
CA LEU A 234 17.40 -0.17 1.47
C LEU A 234 18.73 -0.88 1.23
N GLU A 235 19.01 -1.25 -0.02
CA GLU A 235 20.29 -1.86 -0.38
C GLU A 235 21.46 -0.88 -0.16
N ALA A 236 21.30 0.38 -0.56
CA ALA A 236 22.30 1.43 -0.35
C ALA A 236 22.59 1.66 1.14
N ALA A 237 21.55 1.70 1.98
CA ALA A 237 21.70 1.78 3.44
C ALA A 237 22.47 0.59 4.00
N LYS A 238 22.09 -0.63 3.62
CA LYS A 238 22.75 -1.85 4.06
C LYS A 238 24.23 -1.89 3.67
N GLN A 239 24.57 -1.51 2.43
CA GLN A 239 25.97 -1.47 1.96
C GLN A 239 26.79 -0.39 2.68
N SER A 240 26.16 0.65 3.19
CA SER A 240 26.81 1.70 4.00
C SER A 240 26.93 1.33 5.48
N GLY A 241 26.59 0.10 5.86
CA GLY A 241 26.65 -0.39 7.25
C GLY A 241 25.45 0.01 8.11
N ILE A 242 24.38 0.52 7.50
CA ILE A 242 23.15 0.94 8.17
C ILE A 242 22.12 -0.18 8.04
N SER A 243 21.95 -0.98 9.09
CA SER A 243 21.07 -2.15 9.07
C SER A 243 19.68 -1.88 9.63
N LEU A 244 19.48 -0.80 10.38
CA LEU A 244 18.19 -0.39 10.90
C LEU A 244 17.65 0.75 10.04
N THR A 245 16.43 0.61 9.52
CA THR A 245 15.78 1.71 8.81
C THR A 245 14.35 1.95 9.30
N MET A 246 13.77 3.11 9.01
CA MET A 246 12.44 3.51 9.47
C MET A 246 11.66 4.23 8.37
N GLY A 247 10.42 3.80 8.14
CA GLY A 247 9.44 4.46 7.27
C GLY A 247 8.39 5.24 8.08
N LEU A 248 7.22 5.52 7.47
CA LEU A 248 6.07 6.14 8.16
C LEU A 248 4.78 5.33 8.03
N ASN A 249 4.90 4.03 7.78
CA ASN A 249 3.73 3.15 7.83
C ASN A 249 3.25 2.96 9.27
N ASP A 250 1.93 2.95 9.46
CA ASP A 250 1.32 2.59 10.72
C ASP A 250 1.47 1.09 11.03
N GLY A 251 1.60 0.77 12.32
CA GLY A 251 1.53 -0.59 12.83
C GLY A 251 2.60 -0.90 13.87
N SER A 252 2.44 -2.05 14.51
CA SER A 252 3.45 -2.60 15.42
C SER A 252 4.60 -3.23 14.66
N ASN A 253 5.77 -3.22 15.29
CA ASN A 253 6.98 -3.89 14.83
C ASN A 253 7.29 -5.11 15.69
N THR A 254 8.02 -6.03 15.10
CA THR A 254 8.72 -7.15 15.73
C THR A 254 10.20 -7.06 15.39
N LEU A 255 11.04 -7.94 15.95
CA LEU A 255 12.46 -7.98 15.59
C LEU A 255 12.70 -8.30 14.10
N ALA A 256 11.72 -8.92 13.42
CA ALA A 256 11.78 -9.19 11.98
C ALA A 256 11.59 -7.93 11.12
N ASP A 257 10.96 -6.88 11.66
CA ASP A 257 10.70 -5.63 10.93
C ASP A 257 11.90 -4.65 10.99
N THR A 258 13.01 -5.01 11.64
CA THR A 258 14.13 -4.06 11.90
C THR A 258 14.83 -3.54 10.65
N GLY A 259 14.75 -4.27 9.54
CA GLY A 259 15.22 -3.81 8.23
C GLY A 259 14.46 -2.57 7.75
N VAL A 260 13.17 -2.46 8.09
CA VAL A 260 12.37 -1.24 7.93
C VAL A 260 11.23 -1.15 8.95
N MET A 261 11.42 -0.36 10.00
CA MET A 261 10.42 -0.20 11.05
C MET A 261 9.29 0.74 10.65
N LYS A 262 8.07 0.33 10.99
CA LYS A 262 6.82 1.10 10.95
C LYS A 262 6.83 2.15 12.05
N ARG A 263 6.36 3.36 11.77
CA ARG A 263 6.30 4.46 12.73
C ARG A 263 4.91 5.09 12.73
N LEU A 264 4.34 5.26 13.92
CA LEU A 264 3.12 6.03 14.12
C LEU A 264 3.49 7.51 14.19
N MET A 265 3.14 8.25 13.14
CA MET A 265 3.31 9.70 13.10
C MET A 265 2.31 10.38 14.02
N ILE A 266 2.80 11.21 14.94
CA ILE A 266 1.96 12.05 15.77
C ILE A 266 1.68 13.35 15.01
N THR A 267 0.40 13.60 14.76
CA THR A 267 -0.09 14.76 14.01
C THR A 267 -1.17 15.49 14.79
N ASP A 268 -1.47 16.71 14.38
CA ASP A 268 -2.63 17.50 14.81
C ASP A 268 -2.64 17.84 16.31
N ASP A 269 -1.46 17.94 16.93
CA ASP A 269 -1.27 18.38 18.32
C ASP A 269 -2.24 17.75 19.32
N VAL A 270 -2.36 16.42 19.23
CA VAL A 270 -3.23 15.63 20.09
C VAL A 270 -2.84 15.75 21.56
N ASN A 271 -3.82 15.77 22.45
CA ASN A 271 -3.60 15.73 23.89
C ASN A 271 -3.35 14.28 24.39
N GLY A 272 -3.08 14.12 25.69
CA GLY A 272 -2.78 12.81 26.29
C GLY A 272 -3.87 11.72 26.12
N GLU A 273 -5.15 12.08 26.05
CA GLU A 273 -6.24 11.10 25.84
C GLU A 273 -6.29 10.63 24.39
N GLN A 274 -6.29 11.58 23.45
CA GLN A 274 -6.26 11.32 22.01
C GLN A 274 -5.02 10.52 21.61
N PHE A 275 -3.86 10.85 22.19
CA PHE A 275 -2.63 10.08 22.04
C PHE A 275 -2.79 8.63 22.50
N GLY A 276 -3.43 8.39 23.64
CA GLY A 276 -3.71 7.04 24.12
C GLY A 276 -4.55 6.22 23.16
N ASP A 277 -5.54 6.84 22.52
CA ASP A 277 -6.35 6.22 21.49
C ASP A 277 -5.54 5.86 20.23
N ILE A 278 -4.64 6.74 19.79
CA ILE A 278 -3.74 6.48 18.66
C ILE A 278 -2.81 5.29 18.97
N VAL A 279 -2.16 5.30 20.14
CA VAL A 279 -1.21 4.26 20.55
C VAL A 279 -1.89 2.90 20.70
N THR A 280 -3.13 2.86 21.22
CA THR A 280 -3.84 1.60 21.47
C THR A 280 -4.53 1.04 20.22
N LYS A 281 -5.11 1.88 19.37
CA LYS A 281 -5.88 1.46 18.19
C LYS A 281 -5.02 1.35 16.91
N GLN A 282 -3.83 1.95 16.88
CA GLN A 282 -2.92 1.96 15.71
C GLN A 282 -3.62 2.36 14.39
N ARG A 283 -4.67 3.19 14.47
CA ARG A 283 -5.49 3.62 13.32
C ARG A 283 -6.07 2.47 12.46
N LYS A 284 -6.23 1.26 13.02
CA LYS A 284 -6.51 0.00 12.28
C LYS A 284 -7.89 -0.13 11.60
N ASP A 285 -8.85 0.75 11.86
CA ASP A 285 -10.28 0.49 11.54
C ASP A 285 -10.92 1.50 10.58
N LEU A 286 -10.19 2.01 9.58
CA LEU A 286 -10.79 2.92 8.60
C LEU A 286 -11.54 2.16 7.50
N SER A 287 -12.88 2.23 7.55
CA SER A 287 -13.77 1.86 6.45
C SER A 287 -13.33 2.49 5.12
N LEU A 288 -13.29 1.69 4.05
CA LEU A 288 -12.99 2.17 2.71
C LEU A 288 -14.26 2.76 2.12
N ARG A 289 -14.10 3.96 1.57
CA ARG A 289 -15.12 4.66 0.79
C ARG A 289 -14.49 4.95 -0.55
N VAL A 290 -14.79 4.06 -1.50
CA VAL A 290 -14.07 4.00 -2.78
C VAL A 290 -14.86 4.76 -3.85
N ALA A 291 -14.17 5.62 -4.59
CA ALA A 291 -14.65 6.14 -5.87
C ALA A 291 -13.80 5.53 -6.98
N HIS A 292 -14.43 4.88 -7.94
CA HIS A 292 -13.74 4.28 -9.07
C HIS A 292 -13.82 5.24 -10.28
N VAL A 293 -12.65 5.69 -10.75
CA VAL A 293 -12.49 6.81 -11.68
C VAL A 293 -11.78 6.34 -12.95
N ASP A 294 -12.45 6.53 -14.07
CA ASP A 294 -11.89 6.34 -15.40
C ASP A 294 -10.95 7.51 -15.75
N MET A 295 -9.71 7.19 -16.14
CA MET A 295 -8.75 8.17 -16.64
C MET A 295 -9.18 8.67 -18.02
N ASP A 296 -9.89 7.85 -18.79
CA ASP A 296 -10.48 8.23 -20.08
C ASP A 296 -11.41 9.44 -19.99
N TYR A 297 -12.05 9.69 -18.84
CA TYR A 297 -12.84 10.92 -18.60
C TYR A 297 -11.98 12.15 -18.33
N ILE A 298 -10.77 11.96 -17.81
CA ILE A 298 -9.88 13.06 -17.42
C ILE A 298 -8.97 13.47 -18.58
N TYR A 299 -8.56 12.48 -19.38
CA TYR A 299 -7.77 12.67 -20.59
C TYR A 299 -8.43 13.66 -21.56
N ASP A 300 -7.59 14.49 -22.16
CA ASP A 300 -7.90 15.35 -23.29
C ASP A 300 -6.60 15.55 -24.10
N GLU A 301 -6.71 15.89 -25.37
CA GLU A 301 -5.53 16.22 -26.19
C GLU A 301 -4.82 17.48 -25.65
N GLU A 302 -5.60 18.45 -25.16
CA GLU A 302 -5.10 19.75 -24.69
C GLU A 302 -4.78 19.73 -23.18
N ASP A 303 -3.54 20.06 -22.81
CA ASP A 303 -3.08 20.06 -21.41
C ASP A 303 -3.89 21.00 -20.51
N GLU A 304 -4.38 22.13 -21.04
CA GLU A 304 -5.22 23.05 -20.28
C GLU A 304 -6.60 22.44 -19.95
N GLN A 305 -7.14 21.61 -20.85
CA GLN A 305 -8.39 20.91 -20.60
C GLN A 305 -8.18 19.77 -19.60
N ILE A 306 -7.06 19.03 -19.67
CA ILE A 306 -6.67 18.06 -18.62
C ILE A 306 -6.61 18.75 -17.25
N LYS A 307 -5.95 19.91 -17.15
CA LYS A 307 -5.87 20.67 -15.88
C LYS A 307 -7.25 21.06 -15.36
N ALA A 308 -8.17 21.47 -16.25
CA ALA A 308 -9.54 21.80 -15.88
C ALA A 308 -10.33 20.56 -15.40
N ASN A 309 -10.22 19.44 -16.11
CA ASN A 309 -10.85 18.16 -15.79
C ASN A 309 -10.36 17.65 -14.42
N LEU A 310 -9.05 17.62 -14.22
CA LEU A 310 -8.42 17.19 -12.97
C LEU A 310 -8.81 18.08 -11.79
N LYS A 311 -8.86 19.41 -11.99
CA LYS A 311 -9.33 20.35 -10.95
C LYS A 311 -10.78 20.05 -10.56
N ALA A 312 -11.65 19.74 -11.52
CA ALA A 312 -13.03 19.37 -11.24
C ALA A 312 -13.09 18.05 -10.45
N LEU A 313 -12.33 17.03 -10.88
CA LEU A 313 -12.25 15.74 -10.20
C LEU A 313 -11.80 15.89 -8.75
N ILE A 314 -10.68 16.59 -8.51
CA ILE A 314 -10.13 16.82 -7.16
C ILE A 314 -11.17 17.48 -6.26
N LYS A 315 -11.84 18.52 -6.75
CA LYS A 315 -12.88 19.22 -6.00
C LYS A 315 -14.01 18.26 -5.62
N ARG A 316 -14.45 17.43 -6.55
CA ARG A 316 -15.53 16.47 -6.36
C ARG A 316 -15.13 15.35 -5.39
N ILE A 317 -14.00 14.68 -5.61
CA ILE A 317 -13.53 13.59 -4.74
C ILE A 317 -13.35 14.09 -3.31
N LYS A 318 -12.69 15.25 -3.13
CA LYS A 318 -12.55 15.87 -1.80
C LYS A 318 -13.90 16.14 -1.14
N ALA A 319 -14.87 16.65 -1.90
CA ALA A 319 -16.20 16.96 -1.39
C ALA A 319 -17.07 15.71 -1.16
N SER A 320 -16.79 14.60 -1.84
CA SER A 320 -17.59 13.37 -1.78
C SER A 320 -17.42 12.60 -0.47
N GLY A 321 -16.29 12.81 0.24
CA GLY A 321 -15.91 12.04 1.42
C GLY A 321 -15.36 10.64 1.13
N ALA A 322 -15.18 10.27 -0.15
CA ALA A 322 -14.34 9.15 -0.54
C ALA A 322 -12.93 9.31 0.07
N ASN A 323 -12.35 8.20 0.53
CA ASN A 323 -11.00 8.19 1.10
C ASN A 323 -10.02 7.35 0.26
N THR A 324 -10.53 6.66 -0.75
CA THR A 324 -9.76 5.83 -1.67
C THR A 324 -10.31 6.04 -3.08
N VAL A 325 -9.42 6.18 -4.06
CA VAL A 325 -9.76 6.21 -5.48
C VAL A 325 -9.13 5.00 -6.14
N TYR A 326 -9.94 4.23 -6.86
CA TYR A 326 -9.46 3.24 -7.83
C TYR A 326 -9.33 3.97 -9.16
N LEU A 327 -8.10 4.22 -9.58
CA LEU A 327 -7.79 5.08 -10.72
C LEU A 327 -7.28 4.23 -11.87
N GLN A 328 -7.96 4.30 -13.01
CA GLN A 328 -7.58 3.60 -14.24
C GLN A 328 -6.15 4.00 -14.66
N ALA A 329 -5.28 3.01 -14.88
CA ALA A 329 -3.89 3.21 -15.31
C ALA A 329 -3.67 2.86 -16.80
N TYR A 330 -4.70 2.35 -17.47
CA TYR A 330 -4.73 1.99 -18.88
C TYR A 330 -5.80 2.78 -19.62
N ALA A 331 -5.71 2.83 -20.94
CA ALA A 331 -6.72 3.44 -21.80
C ALA A 331 -7.59 2.35 -22.43
N ASP A 332 -8.90 2.56 -22.38
CA ASP A 332 -9.93 1.71 -23.02
C ASP A 332 -11.05 2.61 -23.58
N PRO A 333 -10.74 3.41 -24.62
CA PRO A 333 -11.69 4.38 -25.15
C PRO A 333 -12.86 3.74 -25.91
N ASP A 334 -12.71 2.49 -26.36
CA ASP A 334 -13.77 1.74 -27.04
C ASP A 334 -14.65 0.92 -26.08
N GLY A 335 -14.23 0.78 -24.82
CA GLY A 335 -14.97 0.13 -23.75
C GLY A 335 -15.07 -1.38 -23.94
N ASP A 336 -14.11 -1.99 -24.64
CA ASP A 336 -14.07 -3.43 -24.87
C ASP A 336 -13.42 -4.20 -23.70
N GLY A 337 -12.89 -3.48 -22.71
CA GLY A 337 -12.29 -4.02 -21.49
C GLY A 337 -10.81 -4.37 -21.64
N ASN A 338 -10.17 -4.07 -22.76
CA ASN A 338 -8.76 -4.35 -23.01
C ASN A 338 -7.91 -3.09 -22.91
N ALA A 339 -6.69 -3.24 -22.38
CA ALA A 339 -5.70 -2.18 -22.47
C ALA A 339 -5.13 -2.11 -23.89
N ASP A 340 -5.52 -1.07 -24.64
CA ASP A 340 -4.94 -0.68 -25.92
C ASP A 340 -3.63 0.10 -25.73
N GLU A 341 -3.64 1.04 -24.78
CA GLU A 341 -2.55 1.94 -24.44
C GLU A 341 -2.49 2.14 -22.93
N LEU A 342 -1.42 2.77 -22.43
CA LEU A 342 -1.22 3.03 -21.01
C LEU A 342 -1.07 4.53 -20.71
N TYR A 343 -1.41 4.92 -19.48
CA TYR A 343 -1.26 6.30 -19.00
C TYR A 343 0.06 6.56 -18.25
N PHE A 344 1.05 5.69 -18.43
CA PHE A 344 2.35 5.79 -17.78
C PHE A 344 3.46 5.25 -18.69
N PRO A 345 4.70 5.77 -18.57
CA PRO A 345 5.86 5.28 -19.30
C PRO A 345 6.09 3.80 -19.04
N ASN A 346 6.26 3.01 -20.11
CA ASN A 346 6.49 1.58 -20.02
C ASN A 346 7.24 1.08 -21.27
N ARG A 347 7.77 -0.14 -21.19
CA ARG A 347 8.61 -0.76 -22.25
C ARG A 347 7.83 -1.53 -23.31
N HIS A 348 6.50 -1.63 -23.21
CA HIS A 348 5.73 -2.65 -23.92
C HIS A 348 4.57 -2.12 -24.76
N LEU A 349 3.64 -1.38 -24.17
CA LEU A 349 2.48 -0.81 -24.83
C LEU A 349 2.67 0.67 -25.15
N PRO A 350 1.98 1.19 -26.19
CA PRO A 350 1.95 2.61 -26.45
C PRO A 350 1.49 3.40 -25.21
N VAL A 351 2.08 4.57 -25.02
CA VAL A 351 1.70 5.50 -23.96
C VAL A 351 0.78 6.54 -24.56
N ARG A 352 -0.50 6.50 -24.21
CA ARG A 352 -1.46 7.49 -24.71
C ARG A 352 -1.11 8.90 -24.22
N LYS A 353 -0.77 8.99 -22.93
CA LYS A 353 -0.20 10.18 -22.29
C LYS A 353 0.41 9.81 -20.95
N ASP A 354 1.56 10.36 -20.59
CA ASP A 354 2.15 10.19 -19.26
C ASP A 354 1.38 11.01 -18.21
N LEU A 355 0.24 10.47 -17.79
CA LEU A 355 -0.79 11.21 -17.05
C LEU A 355 -1.10 10.59 -15.69
N PHE A 356 -0.92 9.28 -15.53
CA PHE A 356 -1.31 8.56 -14.32
C PHE A 356 -0.61 9.10 -13.08
N SER A 357 0.71 9.32 -13.15
CA SER A 357 1.50 9.86 -12.04
C SER A 357 0.99 11.23 -11.60
N HIS A 358 0.68 12.12 -12.56
CA HIS A 358 0.19 13.47 -12.30
C HIS A 358 -1.16 13.44 -11.56
N VAL A 359 -2.12 12.69 -12.09
CA VAL A 359 -3.46 12.59 -11.50
C VAL A 359 -3.41 11.94 -10.11
N ALA A 360 -2.62 10.88 -9.95
CA ALA A 360 -2.47 10.18 -8.67
C ALA A 360 -1.90 11.10 -7.57
N ILE A 361 -0.84 11.86 -7.87
CA ILE A 361 -0.21 12.80 -6.93
C ILE A 361 -1.17 13.93 -6.56
N GLN A 362 -1.88 14.49 -7.54
CA GLN A 362 -2.81 15.59 -7.27
C GLN A 362 -4.02 15.12 -6.45
N LEU A 363 -4.56 13.92 -6.70
CA LEU A 363 -5.61 13.33 -5.86
C LEU A 363 -5.12 13.12 -4.43
N ARG A 364 -3.94 12.52 -4.24
CA ARG A 364 -3.37 12.27 -2.91
C ARG A 364 -3.11 13.55 -2.13
N THR A 365 -2.48 14.53 -2.77
CA THR A 365 -2.03 15.75 -2.07
C THR A 365 -3.13 16.81 -1.93
N LYS A 366 -4.09 16.89 -2.86
CA LYS A 366 -5.13 17.93 -2.86
C LYS A 366 -6.50 17.43 -2.38
N ALA A 367 -6.85 16.16 -2.66
CA ALA A 367 -8.08 15.53 -2.19
C ALA A 367 -7.88 14.66 -0.93
N ASN A 368 -6.64 14.38 -0.52
CA ASN A 368 -6.32 13.59 0.68
C ASN A 368 -6.94 12.19 0.66
N VAL A 369 -6.82 11.50 -0.48
CA VAL A 369 -7.30 10.13 -0.70
C VAL A 369 -6.13 9.20 -0.97
N LYS A 370 -6.30 7.91 -0.68
CA LYS A 370 -5.41 6.87 -1.20
C LYS A 370 -5.72 6.62 -2.67
N VAL A 371 -4.72 6.35 -3.50
CA VAL A 371 -4.93 6.00 -4.92
C VAL A 371 -4.46 4.58 -5.18
N TYR A 372 -5.33 3.75 -5.75
CA TYR A 372 -4.97 2.42 -6.23
C TYR A 372 -4.90 2.47 -7.76
N ALA A 373 -3.80 1.97 -8.32
CA ALA A 373 -3.65 1.80 -9.76
C ALA A 373 -4.51 0.62 -10.21
N TRP A 374 -5.57 0.91 -10.97
CA TRP A 374 -6.40 -0.10 -11.61
C TRP A 374 -5.78 -0.51 -12.93
N LEU A 375 -5.40 -1.79 -13.03
CA LEU A 375 -4.67 -2.33 -14.17
C LEU A 375 -5.13 -3.77 -14.50
N PRO A 376 -5.20 -4.16 -15.79
CA PRO A 376 -5.55 -5.52 -16.20
C PRO A 376 -4.54 -6.55 -15.70
N ILE A 377 -5.02 -7.76 -15.41
CA ILE A 377 -4.16 -8.90 -15.07
C ILE A 377 -3.64 -9.57 -16.35
N MET A 378 -4.47 -9.65 -17.39
CA MET A 378 -4.29 -10.49 -18.58
C MET A 378 -4.69 -9.79 -19.89
N ALA A 379 -5.63 -8.84 -19.87
CA ALA A 379 -6.30 -8.24 -21.02
C ALA A 379 -5.49 -7.11 -21.65
N TYR A 380 -4.42 -7.48 -22.36
CA TYR A 380 -3.55 -6.56 -23.07
C TYR A 380 -3.60 -6.82 -24.58
N LYS A 381 -3.99 -5.81 -25.35
CA LYS A 381 -4.05 -5.88 -26.81
C LYS A 381 -2.68 -5.52 -27.41
N ALA A 382 -1.76 -6.47 -27.27
CA ALA A 382 -0.37 -6.32 -27.71
C ALA A 382 -0.10 -7.06 -29.04
N ASP A 383 0.89 -6.60 -29.80
CA ASP A 383 1.42 -7.37 -30.95
C ASP A 383 2.39 -8.45 -30.46
N VAL A 384 1.84 -9.55 -29.94
CA VAL A 384 2.59 -10.66 -29.35
C VAL A 384 2.23 -12.01 -29.99
N PRO A 385 3.11 -13.04 -29.90
CA PRO A 385 2.85 -14.32 -30.51
C PRO A 385 1.53 -14.96 -30.07
N LEU A 386 0.75 -15.51 -31.02
CA LEU A 386 -0.56 -16.14 -30.75
C LEU A 386 -0.53 -17.26 -29.69
N LYS A 387 0.64 -17.87 -29.44
CA LYS A 387 0.85 -18.89 -28.40
C LYS A 387 0.76 -18.33 -26.97
N TRP A 388 0.86 -17.01 -26.79
CA TRP A 388 0.78 -16.36 -25.48
C TRP A 388 -0.66 -16.22 -24.99
N TYR A 389 -1.64 -16.20 -25.88
CA TYR A 389 -3.04 -15.99 -25.50
C TYR A 389 -3.70 -17.24 -24.94
N VAL A 390 -4.64 -17.02 -24.02
CA VAL A 390 -5.56 -18.05 -23.51
C VAL A 390 -6.23 -18.78 -24.68
N LYS A 391 -6.33 -20.11 -24.55
CA LYS A 391 -7.06 -20.97 -25.49
C LYS A 391 -8.29 -21.56 -24.83
N GLU A 392 -9.35 -21.62 -25.63
CA GLU A 392 -10.64 -22.21 -25.29
C GLU A 392 -10.78 -23.53 -26.05
N TRP A 393 -11.27 -24.57 -25.39
CA TRP A 393 -11.60 -25.82 -26.06
C TRP A 393 -12.91 -25.67 -26.83
N ARG A 394 -12.84 -25.79 -28.16
CA ARG A 394 -14.01 -25.69 -29.03
C ARG A 394 -13.87 -26.56 -30.27
N ASP A 395 -14.96 -27.20 -30.68
CA ASP A 395 -15.00 -28.08 -31.86
C ASP A 395 -13.90 -29.17 -31.84
N GLY A 396 -13.60 -29.71 -30.65
CA GLY A 396 -12.61 -30.78 -30.46
C GLY A 396 -11.14 -30.33 -30.54
N SER A 397 -10.84 -29.03 -30.45
CA SER A 397 -9.46 -28.53 -30.46
C SER A 397 -9.29 -27.23 -29.67
N PRO A 398 -8.07 -26.91 -29.20
CA PRO A 398 -7.75 -25.61 -28.63
C PRO A 398 -7.84 -24.50 -29.69
N GLN A 399 -8.65 -23.49 -29.44
CA GLN A 399 -8.82 -22.32 -30.32
C GLN A 399 -8.57 -21.02 -29.54
N PHE A 400 -8.44 -19.90 -30.25
CA PHE A 400 -8.43 -18.59 -29.61
C PHE A 400 -9.76 -18.37 -28.85
N SER A 401 -9.65 -17.87 -27.63
CA SER A 401 -10.80 -17.57 -26.75
C SER A 401 -11.75 -16.57 -27.40
N ARG A 402 -13.06 -16.78 -27.24
CA ARG A 402 -14.10 -15.82 -27.66
C ARG A 402 -14.54 -14.86 -26.56
N HIS A 403 -13.86 -14.85 -25.41
CA HIS A 403 -14.17 -13.92 -24.33
C HIS A 403 -13.96 -12.46 -24.77
N ILE A 404 -14.69 -11.52 -24.15
CA ILE A 404 -14.58 -10.08 -24.47
C ILE A 404 -13.15 -9.55 -24.23
N TYR A 405 -12.53 -9.99 -23.14
CA TYR A 405 -11.11 -9.77 -22.86
C TYR A 405 -10.19 -10.64 -23.74
N THR A 406 -9.30 -9.96 -24.44
CA THR A 406 -8.13 -10.47 -25.16
C THR A 406 -7.03 -10.84 -24.16
N ARG A 407 -7.20 -11.99 -23.51
CA ARG A 407 -6.35 -12.41 -22.37
C ARG A 407 -5.06 -13.11 -22.78
N LEU A 408 -3.93 -12.58 -22.31
CA LEU A 408 -2.65 -13.28 -22.25
C LEU A 408 -2.68 -14.36 -21.15
N SER A 409 -2.17 -15.54 -21.48
CA SER A 409 -2.17 -16.69 -20.58
C SER A 409 -1.11 -16.54 -19.48
N PRO A 410 -1.48 -16.58 -18.19
CA PRO A 410 -0.52 -16.55 -17.09
C PRO A 410 0.27 -17.86 -16.97
N PHE A 411 -0.02 -18.87 -17.80
CA PHE A 411 0.75 -20.11 -17.90
C PHE A 411 1.92 -20.00 -18.86
N ASN A 412 1.88 -19.05 -19.80
CA ASN A 412 3.00 -18.79 -20.69
C ASN A 412 4.06 -17.92 -19.97
N PRO A 413 5.31 -18.39 -19.82
CA PRO A 413 6.33 -17.68 -19.04
C PRO A 413 6.72 -16.33 -19.66
N GLU A 414 6.74 -16.22 -20.98
CA GLU A 414 7.05 -14.95 -21.65
C GLU A 414 5.93 -13.91 -21.47
N ALA A 415 4.67 -14.33 -21.53
CA ALA A 415 3.51 -13.47 -21.22
C ALA A 415 3.51 -13.01 -19.75
N ARG A 416 3.82 -13.89 -18.80
CA ARG A 416 3.98 -13.53 -17.38
C ARG A 416 5.07 -12.47 -17.19
N GLN A 417 6.19 -12.63 -17.89
CA GLN A 417 7.29 -11.66 -17.83
C GLN A 417 6.87 -10.31 -18.40
N TYR A 418 6.26 -10.30 -19.59
CA TYR A 418 5.74 -9.11 -20.26
C TYR A 418 4.80 -8.30 -19.34
N ILE A 419 3.80 -8.96 -18.75
CA ILE A 419 2.86 -8.30 -17.83
C ILE A 419 3.59 -7.82 -16.57
N GLY A 420 4.50 -8.64 -16.02
CA GLY A 420 5.31 -8.26 -14.86
C GLY A 420 6.17 -7.02 -15.10
N GLU A 421 6.69 -6.85 -16.31
CA GLU A 421 7.47 -5.68 -16.72
C GLU A 421 6.60 -4.42 -16.86
N ILE A 422 5.33 -4.54 -17.29
CA ILE A 422 4.35 -3.44 -17.26
C ILE A 422 4.09 -2.97 -15.82
N TYR A 423 3.80 -3.91 -14.90
CA TYR A 423 3.57 -3.58 -13.48
C TYR A 423 4.82 -2.98 -12.81
N GLU A 424 6.01 -3.46 -13.18
CA GLU A 424 7.27 -2.86 -12.77
C GLU A 424 7.38 -1.41 -13.25
N ASP A 425 7.12 -1.13 -14.53
CA ASP A 425 7.24 0.22 -15.09
C ASP A 425 6.25 1.20 -14.46
N LEU A 426 5.01 0.76 -14.19
CA LEU A 426 4.06 1.52 -13.38
C LEU A 426 4.67 1.94 -12.04
N ALA A 427 5.24 0.98 -11.30
CA ALA A 427 5.82 1.25 -9.99
C ALA A 427 7.08 2.13 -10.05
N LYS A 428 7.83 2.06 -11.16
CA LYS A 428 9.02 2.86 -11.43
C LYS A 428 8.69 4.34 -11.64
N HIS A 429 7.66 4.62 -12.42
CA HIS A 429 7.36 5.98 -12.89
C HIS A 429 6.24 6.67 -12.11
N CYS A 430 5.48 5.93 -11.30
CA CYS A 430 4.31 6.46 -10.60
C CYS A 430 4.37 6.19 -9.08
N ASP A 431 3.79 7.10 -8.29
CA ASP A 431 3.63 6.93 -6.84
C ASP A 431 2.14 6.86 -6.44
N PHE A 432 1.78 5.76 -5.79
CA PHE A 432 0.41 5.37 -5.48
C PHE A 432 0.37 4.48 -4.22
N ASN A 433 -0.82 4.19 -3.69
CA ASN A 433 -1.00 3.49 -2.41
C ASN A 433 -1.44 2.04 -2.54
N GLY A 434 -1.94 1.62 -3.70
CA GLY A 434 -2.35 0.24 -3.92
C GLY A 434 -2.47 -0.16 -5.39
N ILE A 435 -2.75 -1.44 -5.63
CA ILE A 435 -3.11 -1.98 -6.94
C ILE A 435 -4.55 -2.49 -6.85
N LEU A 436 -5.39 -2.12 -7.80
CA LEU A 436 -6.62 -2.85 -8.10
C LEU A 436 -6.36 -3.73 -9.32
N PHE A 437 -6.36 -5.04 -9.10
CA PHE A 437 -6.34 -6.01 -10.18
C PHE A 437 -7.75 -6.10 -10.79
N HIS A 438 -7.83 -5.90 -12.11
CA HIS A 438 -9.08 -5.96 -12.86
C HIS A 438 -9.73 -7.37 -12.79
N ASP A 439 -11.04 -7.44 -13.04
CA ASP A 439 -11.84 -8.67 -13.12
C ASP A 439 -11.50 -9.60 -14.31
N ASP A 440 -10.66 -9.15 -15.24
CA ASP A 440 -10.21 -9.88 -16.44
C ASP A 440 -9.39 -11.15 -16.15
N GLY A 441 -8.91 -11.32 -14.92
CA GLY A 441 -8.33 -12.57 -14.41
C GLY A 441 -9.37 -13.68 -14.20
N ILE A 442 -10.14 -13.96 -15.24
CA ILE A 442 -11.16 -15.01 -15.28
C ILE A 442 -10.69 -16.11 -16.22
N LEU A 443 -11.05 -17.36 -15.96
CA LEU A 443 -10.90 -18.48 -16.89
C LEU A 443 -12.16 -19.33 -16.83
N SER A 444 -12.79 -19.57 -17.98
CA SER A 444 -13.99 -20.42 -18.06
C SER A 444 -13.66 -21.88 -17.75
N ASP A 445 -14.69 -22.70 -17.64
CA ASP A 445 -14.58 -24.15 -17.58
C ASP A 445 -14.01 -24.73 -18.89
N PHE A 446 -13.97 -23.99 -19.99
CA PHE A 446 -13.34 -24.42 -21.24
C PHE A 446 -11.91 -23.89 -21.42
N GLU A 447 -11.36 -23.18 -20.43
CA GLU A 447 -10.09 -22.44 -20.49
C GLU A 447 -9.23 -22.65 -19.24
N ASP A 448 -7.91 -22.52 -19.29
CA ASP A 448 -7.05 -22.34 -20.46
C ASP A 448 -6.56 -23.72 -20.93
N VAL A 449 -6.74 -24.04 -22.20
CA VAL A 449 -6.25 -25.29 -22.84
C VAL A 449 -5.05 -25.06 -23.74
N SER A 450 -4.32 -23.95 -23.56
CA SER A 450 -3.04 -23.71 -24.20
C SER A 450 -2.03 -24.79 -23.81
N ALA A 451 -1.03 -25.04 -24.67
CA ALA A 451 -0.02 -26.07 -24.40
C ALA A 451 0.68 -25.87 -23.05
N SER A 452 1.01 -24.62 -22.69
CA SER A 452 1.62 -24.29 -21.40
C SER A 452 0.68 -24.53 -20.22
N ALA A 453 -0.61 -24.23 -20.34
CA ALA A 453 -1.60 -24.49 -19.29
C ALA A 453 -1.81 -25.99 -19.06
N MET A 454 -1.87 -26.79 -20.14
CA MET A 454 -1.99 -28.24 -20.06
C MET A 454 -0.73 -28.90 -19.48
N GLU A 455 0.46 -28.37 -19.79
CA GLU A 455 1.71 -28.81 -19.18
C GLU A 455 1.71 -28.58 -17.66
N VAL A 456 1.30 -27.40 -17.19
CA VAL A 456 1.16 -27.12 -15.75
C VAL A 456 0.12 -28.04 -15.10
N THR A 457 -1.02 -28.23 -15.77
CA THR A 457 -2.10 -29.11 -15.30
C THR A 457 -1.59 -30.53 -15.05
N HIS A 458 -0.78 -31.07 -15.95
CA HIS A 458 -0.22 -32.41 -15.81
C HIS A 458 0.94 -32.48 -14.81
N ASN A 459 1.97 -31.66 -15.05
CA ASN A 459 3.26 -31.80 -14.39
C ASN A 459 3.24 -31.26 -12.95
N VAL A 460 2.43 -30.22 -12.70
CA VAL A 460 2.36 -29.55 -11.40
C VAL A 460 1.14 -30.01 -10.62
N TRP A 461 -0.05 -29.98 -11.23
CA TRP A 461 -1.30 -30.31 -10.52
C TRP A 461 -1.64 -31.80 -10.50
N ARG A 462 -0.89 -32.62 -11.26
CA ARG A 462 -1.08 -34.07 -11.33
C ARG A 462 -2.49 -34.46 -11.78
N LEU A 463 -3.10 -33.62 -12.62
CA LEU A 463 -4.37 -33.88 -13.27
C LEU A 463 -4.15 -34.43 -14.70
N PRO A 464 -5.19 -35.01 -15.34
CA PRO A 464 -5.12 -35.41 -16.74
C PRO A 464 -4.69 -34.26 -17.66
N ASP A 465 -3.95 -34.59 -18.72
CA ASP A 465 -3.39 -33.63 -19.68
C ASP A 465 -4.24 -33.46 -20.95
N ASP A 466 -5.45 -34.05 -20.97
CA ASP A 466 -6.43 -33.90 -22.03
C ASP A 466 -7.76 -33.32 -21.51
N PHE A 467 -8.39 -32.49 -22.34
CA PHE A 467 -9.60 -31.76 -21.98
C PHE A 467 -10.79 -32.67 -21.67
N GLU A 468 -11.02 -33.69 -22.49
CA GLU A 468 -12.20 -34.57 -22.37
C GLU A 468 -12.18 -35.35 -21.04
N THR A 469 -11.01 -35.82 -20.61
CA THR A 469 -10.87 -36.49 -19.32
C THR A 469 -11.03 -35.51 -18.15
N LEU A 470 -10.45 -34.30 -18.24
CA LEU A 470 -10.68 -33.24 -17.23
C LEU A 470 -12.17 -32.90 -17.10
N HIS A 471 -12.91 -32.96 -18.22
CA HIS A 471 -14.33 -32.63 -18.27
C HIS A 471 -15.27 -33.79 -17.97
N ALA A 472 -14.77 -35.01 -17.83
CA ALA A 472 -15.57 -36.22 -17.68
C ALA A 472 -16.39 -36.26 -16.37
N SER A 473 -16.00 -35.50 -15.34
CA SER A 473 -16.72 -35.46 -14.06
C SER A 473 -16.69 -34.08 -13.42
N ALA A 474 -17.71 -33.76 -12.63
CA ALA A 474 -17.77 -32.51 -11.87
C ALA A 474 -16.60 -32.37 -10.87
N ASP A 475 -16.15 -33.48 -10.27
CA ASP A 475 -15.05 -33.48 -9.31
C ASP A 475 -13.72 -33.07 -9.96
N LEU A 476 -13.45 -33.52 -11.19
CA LEU A 476 -12.25 -33.13 -11.93
C LEU A 476 -12.31 -31.68 -12.38
N ARG A 477 -13.46 -31.22 -12.91
CA ARG A 477 -13.64 -29.82 -13.32
C ARG A 477 -13.47 -28.86 -12.15
N LEU A 478 -14.05 -29.17 -11.00
CA LEU A 478 -13.91 -28.35 -9.80
C LEU A 478 -12.49 -28.37 -9.22
N GLN A 479 -11.79 -29.51 -9.25
CA GLN A 479 -10.37 -29.58 -8.85
C GLN A 479 -9.51 -28.71 -9.76
N TRP A 480 -9.69 -28.82 -11.07
CA TRP A 480 -8.97 -28.02 -12.05
C TRP A 480 -9.26 -26.52 -11.88
N ALA A 481 -10.53 -26.15 -11.67
CA ALA A 481 -10.94 -24.78 -11.41
C ALA A 481 -10.29 -24.17 -10.15
N LYS A 482 -10.25 -24.90 -9.04
CA LYS A 482 -9.56 -24.44 -7.82
C LYS A 482 -8.08 -24.19 -8.05
N HIS A 483 -7.43 -25.05 -8.84
CA HIS A 483 -6.04 -24.84 -9.22
C HIS A 483 -5.86 -23.61 -10.10
N LYS A 484 -6.76 -23.36 -11.06
CA LYS A 484 -6.77 -22.12 -11.86
C LYS A 484 -6.93 -20.88 -10.96
N SER A 485 -7.90 -20.88 -10.04
CA SER A 485 -8.13 -19.77 -9.09
C SER A 485 -6.87 -19.43 -8.28
N GLU A 486 -6.26 -20.45 -7.66
CA GLU A 486 -5.04 -20.30 -6.87
C GLU A 486 -3.86 -19.83 -7.74
N TYR A 487 -3.74 -20.33 -8.97
CA TYR A 487 -2.65 -19.95 -9.87
C TYR A 487 -2.75 -18.49 -10.34
N ILE A 488 -3.95 -17.98 -10.59
CA ILE A 488 -4.15 -16.54 -10.86
C ILE A 488 -3.82 -15.72 -9.60
N GLY A 489 -4.21 -16.20 -8.41
CA GLY A 489 -3.80 -15.59 -7.13
C GLY A 489 -2.28 -15.47 -7.00
N GLN A 490 -1.56 -16.56 -7.22
CA GLN A 490 -0.09 -16.59 -7.22
C GLN A 490 0.54 -15.72 -8.32
N PHE A 491 -0.12 -15.59 -9.47
CA PHE A 491 0.34 -14.68 -10.50
C PHE A 491 0.22 -13.22 -10.05
N THR A 492 -0.91 -12.83 -9.46
CA THR A 492 -1.06 -11.48 -8.89
C THR A 492 -0.15 -11.22 -7.69
N ASP A 493 0.21 -12.24 -6.90
CA ASP A 493 1.27 -12.11 -5.87
C ASP A 493 2.61 -11.77 -6.53
N TYR A 494 2.97 -12.49 -7.59
CA TYR A 494 4.18 -12.20 -8.38
C TYR A 494 4.18 -10.76 -8.92
N LEU A 495 3.06 -10.29 -9.48
CA LEU A 495 2.94 -8.90 -9.95
C LEU A 495 3.08 -7.91 -8.78
N THR A 496 2.47 -8.21 -7.64
CA THR A 496 2.56 -7.41 -6.42
C THR A 496 3.99 -7.32 -5.93
N ASP A 497 4.76 -8.41 -5.92
CA ASP A 497 6.15 -8.43 -5.48
C ASP A 497 7.04 -7.56 -6.38
N ARG A 498 6.79 -7.57 -7.70
CA ARG A 498 7.49 -6.68 -8.64
C ARG A 498 7.21 -5.21 -8.34
N VAL A 499 5.96 -4.86 -8.05
CA VAL A 499 5.60 -3.49 -7.64
C VAL A 499 6.25 -3.14 -6.29
N ARG A 500 6.17 -4.05 -5.31
CA ARG A 500 6.72 -3.84 -3.96
C ARG A 500 8.23 -3.68 -3.93
N PHE A 501 8.95 -4.12 -4.96
CA PHE A 501 10.36 -3.78 -5.11
C PHE A 501 10.58 -2.26 -5.13
N TYR A 502 9.75 -1.53 -5.88
CA TYR A 502 9.82 -0.07 -6.03
C TYR A 502 8.91 0.68 -5.05
N ARG A 503 7.80 0.05 -4.63
CA ARG A 503 6.76 0.64 -3.76
C ARG A 503 6.37 -0.37 -2.65
N PRO A 504 7.21 -0.58 -1.62
CA PRO A 504 7.09 -1.68 -0.65
C PRO A 504 5.77 -1.73 0.13
N TYR A 505 5.06 -0.62 0.19
CA TYR A 505 3.87 -0.41 1.02
C TYR A 505 2.56 -0.69 0.33
N ILE A 506 2.61 -1.02 -0.96
CA ILE A 506 1.44 -1.18 -1.80
C ILE A 506 0.50 -2.24 -1.23
N LYS A 507 -0.75 -1.79 -1.08
CA LYS A 507 -1.91 -2.63 -0.77
C LYS A 507 -2.50 -3.21 -2.04
N THR A 508 -3.23 -4.30 -1.91
CA THR A 508 -3.79 -5.04 -3.04
C THR A 508 -5.30 -5.17 -2.90
N ALA A 509 -6.01 -4.90 -3.99
CA ALA A 509 -7.40 -5.18 -4.16
C ALA A 509 -7.58 -5.94 -5.48
N ARG A 510 -8.62 -6.76 -5.60
CA ARG A 510 -8.99 -7.39 -6.87
C ARG A 510 -10.51 -7.38 -7.04
N ASN A 511 -10.96 -7.04 -8.24
CA ASN A 511 -12.37 -7.19 -8.60
C ASN A 511 -12.78 -8.67 -8.64
N MET A 512 -13.93 -8.95 -8.06
CA MET A 512 -14.52 -10.28 -7.98
C MET A 512 -15.97 -10.21 -8.44
N TYR A 513 -16.32 -11.08 -9.39
CA TYR A 513 -17.71 -11.26 -9.79
C TYR A 513 -18.56 -11.71 -8.60
N ALA A 514 -19.84 -11.33 -8.57
CA ALA A 514 -20.71 -11.65 -7.44
C ALA A 514 -21.13 -13.13 -7.41
N LEU A 515 -21.24 -13.78 -8.57
CA LEU A 515 -21.74 -15.16 -8.65
C LEU A 515 -20.85 -16.16 -7.89
N PRO A 516 -19.50 -16.14 -7.98
CA PRO A 516 -18.65 -17.01 -7.15
C PRO A 516 -18.80 -16.84 -5.65
N LEU A 517 -19.31 -15.69 -5.18
CA LEU A 517 -19.66 -15.51 -3.77
C LEU A 517 -21.03 -16.12 -3.43
N LEU A 518 -22.04 -15.90 -4.27
CA LEU A 518 -23.40 -16.38 -4.05
C LEU A 518 -23.55 -17.89 -4.28
N GLN A 519 -22.84 -18.41 -5.29
CA GLN A 519 -22.86 -19.77 -5.77
C GLN A 519 -21.42 -20.29 -5.91
N PRO A 520 -20.79 -20.78 -4.84
CA PRO A 520 -19.37 -21.13 -4.86
C PRO A 520 -18.95 -22.18 -5.90
N TYR A 521 -19.88 -23.01 -6.40
CA TYR A 521 -19.58 -23.94 -7.49
C TYR A 521 -19.30 -23.25 -8.83
N SER A 522 -19.72 -21.99 -9.00
CA SER A 522 -19.40 -21.19 -10.19
C SER A 522 -17.91 -20.83 -10.31
N GLU A 523 -17.10 -21.11 -9.28
CA GLU A 523 -15.64 -21.15 -9.41
C GLU A 523 -15.18 -21.96 -10.63
N GLU A 524 -15.94 -22.98 -11.02
CA GLU A 524 -15.70 -23.82 -12.19
C GLU A 524 -15.50 -23.04 -13.50
N TRP A 525 -16.30 -21.98 -13.71
CA TRP A 525 -16.26 -21.16 -14.94
C TRP A 525 -15.87 -19.70 -14.71
N TYR A 526 -15.50 -19.33 -13.48
CA TYR A 526 -14.89 -18.04 -13.19
C TYR A 526 -13.40 -18.15 -12.84
N ALA A 527 -12.94 -19.29 -12.31
CA ALA A 527 -11.64 -19.40 -11.64
C ALA A 527 -11.45 -18.30 -10.57
N GLN A 528 -12.53 -18.01 -9.82
CA GLN A 528 -12.55 -17.08 -8.71
C GLN A 528 -13.26 -17.71 -7.52
N SER A 529 -12.76 -17.44 -6.31
CA SER A 529 -13.43 -17.85 -5.07
C SER A 529 -13.03 -16.94 -3.92
N LEU A 530 -13.98 -16.61 -3.05
CA LEU A 530 -13.74 -15.71 -1.92
C LEU A 530 -12.62 -16.21 -0.98
N PRO A 531 -12.51 -17.51 -0.64
CA PRO A 531 -11.41 -17.99 0.19
C PRO A 531 -10.02 -17.73 -0.42
N THR A 532 -9.86 -17.95 -1.73
CA THR A 532 -8.61 -17.65 -2.45
C THR A 532 -8.34 -16.15 -2.44
N PHE A 533 -9.35 -15.32 -2.72
CA PHE A 533 -9.19 -13.87 -2.72
C PHE A 533 -8.82 -13.31 -1.33
N LEU A 534 -9.45 -13.80 -0.26
CA LEU A 534 -9.13 -13.40 1.11
C LEU A 534 -7.72 -13.82 1.54
N LYS A 535 -7.13 -14.84 0.91
CA LYS A 535 -5.75 -15.25 1.13
C LYS A 535 -4.75 -14.32 0.44
N HIS A 536 -5.02 -13.91 -0.80
CA HIS A 536 -4.05 -13.21 -1.64
C HIS A 536 -4.11 -11.68 -1.55
N TYR A 537 -5.27 -11.07 -1.29
CA TYR A 537 -5.44 -9.61 -1.40
C TYR A 537 -5.70 -8.95 -0.05
N ASP A 538 -5.29 -7.69 0.13
CA ASP A 538 -5.68 -6.90 1.31
C ASP A 538 -7.19 -6.60 1.30
N TYR A 539 -7.77 -6.38 0.12
CA TYR A 539 -9.20 -6.13 -0.10
C TYR A 539 -9.76 -6.95 -1.27
N VAL A 540 -11.06 -7.24 -1.22
CA VAL A 540 -11.80 -7.92 -2.28
C VAL A 540 -12.91 -7.00 -2.76
N ALA A 541 -12.80 -6.47 -3.97
CA ALA A 541 -13.81 -5.58 -4.54
C ALA A 541 -14.89 -6.43 -5.22
N VAL A 542 -15.95 -6.78 -4.48
CA VAL A 542 -17.06 -7.54 -5.05
C VAL A 542 -17.95 -6.59 -5.83
N GLU A 543 -18.21 -6.93 -7.09
CA GLU A 543 -19.13 -6.21 -7.98
C GLU A 543 -20.58 -6.42 -7.51
N ALA A 544 -20.99 -5.65 -6.51
CA ALA A 544 -22.31 -5.68 -5.91
C ALA A 544 -23.33 -4.92 -6.78
N MET A 545 -23.46 -5.35 -8.04
CA MET A 545 -24.13 -4.63 -9.12
C MET A 545 -25.41 -5.37 -9.56
N PRO A 546 -26.52 -5.27 -8.80
CA PRO A 546 -27.72 -6.10 -9.05
C PRO A 546 -28.42 -5.80 -10.38
N VAL A 547 -28.23 -4.63 -10.99
CA VAL A 547 -28.80 -4.32 -12.31
C VAL A 547 -27.98 -4.96 -13.42
N MET A 548 -26.65 -4.97 -13.28
CA MET A 548 -25.72 -5.69 -14.17
C MET A 548 -25.97 -7.20 -14.13
N GLU A 549 -26.19 -7.74 -12.93
CA GLU A 549 -26.49 -9.16 -12.67
C GLU A 549 -27.96 -9.53 -12.97
N GLU A 550 -28.76 -8.59 -13.49
CA GLU A 550 -30.18 -8.77 -13.81
C GLU A 550 -31.00 -9.40 -12.66
N ALA A 551 -30.68 -9.04 -11.41
CA ALA A 551 -31.29 -9.61 -10.23
C ALA A 551 -32.78 -9.28 -10.13
N GLU A 552 -33.64 -10.30 -9.98
CA GLU A 552 -35.10 -10.13 -9.87
C GLU A 552 -35.51 -9.23 -8.69
N ASP A 553 -34.81 -9.37 -7.56
CA ASP A 553 -34.98 -8.56 -6.35
C ASP A 553 -33.61 -8.10 -5.84
N ALA A 554 -33.23 -6.87 -6.20
CA ALA A 554 -31.95 -6.27 -5.84
C ALA A 554 -31.70 -6.25 -4.31
N LYS A 555 -32.74 -6.02 -3.50
CA LYS A 555 -32.59 -5.96 -2.04
C LYS A 555 -32.29 -7.33 -1.47
N LYS A 556 -33.04 -8.35 -1.89
CA LYS A 556 -32.80 -9.74 -1.47
C LYS A 556 -31.43 -10.23 -1.93
N TRP A 557 -31.05 -9.90 -3.17
CA TRP A 557 -29.77 -10.29 -3.75
C TRP A 557 -28.59 -9.69 -2.99
N LEU A 558 -28.60 -8.37 -2.73
CA LEU A 558 -27.56 -7.70 -1.93
C LEU A 558 -27.51 -8.22 -0.49
N THR A 559 -28.68 -8.54 0.10
CA THR A 559 -28.75 -9.12 1.45
C THR A 559 -28.03 -10.46 1.52
N GLU A 560 -28.25 -11.34 0.54
CA GLU A 560 -27.56 -12.63 0.49
C GLU A 560 -26.07 -12.45 0.21
N LEU A 561 -25.68 -11.49 -0.63
CA LEU A 561 -24.27 -11.18 -0.92
C LEU A 561 -23.49 -10.79 0.35
N VAL A 562 -24.02 -9.85 1.15
CA VAL A 562 -23.39 -9.43 2.41
C VAL A 562 -23.33 -10.57 3.42
N LYS A 563 -24.42 -11.35 3.51
CA LYS A 563 -24.47 -12.53 4.39
C LYS A 563 -23.41 -13.56 4.00
N LYS A 564 -23.25 -13.88 2.70
CA LYS A 564 -22.24 -14.82 2.20
C LYS A 564 -20.81 -14.34 2.45
N ALA A 565 -20.55 -13.04 2.30
CA ALA A 565 -19.26 -12.48 2.70
C ALA A 565 -19.02 -12.65 4.21
N GLY A 566 -20.03 -12.41 5.05
CA GLY A 566 -19.94 -12.58 6.50
C GLY A 566 -19.81 -14.01 7.01
N GLU A 567 -20.16 -15.02 6.19
CA GLU A 567 -19.93 -16.43 6.50
C GLU A 567 -18.43 -16.81 6.47
N GLN A 568 -17.58 -16.00 5.81
CA GLN A 568 -16.13 -16.24 5.75
C GLN A 568 -15.38 -15.50 6.87
N PRO A 569 -14.36 -16.12 7.50
CA PRO A 569 -13.49 -15.45 8.46
C PRO A 569 -12.88 -14.18 7.87
N ASN A 570 -13.03 -13.04 8.55
CA ASN A 570 -12.60 -11.71 8.09
C ASN A 570 -13.25 -11.21 6.79
N GLY A 571 -14.30 -11.86 6.27
CA GLY A 571 -14.92 -11.46 5.00
C GLY A 571 -15.40 -10.02 4.99
N LEU A 572 -16.23 -9.61 5.95
CA LEU A 572 -16.71 -8.22 6.05
C LEU A 572 -15.62 -7.18 6.36
N ASN A 573 -14.46 -7.61 6.86
CA ASN A 573 -13.32 -6.73 7.16
C ASN A 573 -12.44 -6.47 5.92
N LYS A 574 -12.63 -7.22 4.83
CA LYS A 574 -11.81 -7.14 3.61
C LYS A 574 -12.64 -6.93 2.35
N VAL A 575 -13.92 -7.30 2.34
CA VAL A 575 -14.80 -7.13 1.18
C VAL A 575 -15.25 -5.67 1.07
N VAL A 576 -14.97 -5.08 -0.08
CA VAL A 576 -15.51 -3.81 -0.57
C VAL A 576 -16.69 -4.14 -1.46
N PHE A 577 -17.89 -3.71 -1.08
CA PHE A 577 -19.09 -3.88 -1.91
C PHE A 577 -19.16 -2.71 -2.89
N GLU A 578 -18.84 -2.96 -4.15
CA GLU A 578 -18.79 -1.97 -5.21
C GLU A 578 -20.13 -1.89 -5.95
N LEU A 579 -20.86 -0.79 -5.77
CA LEU A 579 -22.14 -0.55 -6.43
C LEU A 579 -21.93 0.03 -7.83
N GLN A 580 -22.82 -0.30 -8.77
CA GLN A 580 -22.84 0.37 -10.06
C GLN A 580 -23.53 1.74 -9.98
N ALA A 581 -22.99 2.71 -10.70
CA ALA A 581 -23.59 4.02 -10.93
C ALA A 581 -24.24 4.12 -12.32
N VAL A 582 -23.92 3.21 -13.25
CA VAL A 582 -24.45 3.20 -14.62
C VAL A 582 -25.10 1.84 -14.91
N ASP A 583 -26.22 1.85 -15.64
CA ASP A 583 -26.81 0.69 -16.31
C ASP A 583 -26.17 0.63 -17.71
N TRP A 584 -25.08 -0.13 -17.85
CA TRP A 584 -24.32 -0.22 -19.11
C TRP A 584 -25.14 -0.82 -20.26
N LYS A 585 -26.08 -1.73 -19.96
CA LYS A 585 -26.96 -2.36 -20.96
C LYS A 585 -27.91 -1.33 -21.58
N LYS A 586 -28.38 -0.35 -20.81
CA LYS A 586 -29.25 0.74 -21.29
C LYS A 586 -28.52 2.05 -21.57
N GLN A 587 -27.23 2.13 -21.24
CA GLN A 587 -26.42 3.35 -21.28
C GLN A 587 -27.06 4.52 -20.52
N GLN A 588 -27.54 4.25 -19.30
CA GLN A 588 -28.24 5.23 -18.47
C GLN A 588 -27.69 5.26 -17.05
N ASN A 589 -27.75 6.43 -16.42
CA ASN A 589 -27.40 6.57 -15.01
C ASN A 589 -28.39 5.80 -14.12
N ILE A 590 -27.87 5.08 -13.13
CA ILE A 590 -28.69 4.44 -12.10
C ILE A 590 -29.49 5.52 -11.36
N PRO A 591 -30.82 5.38 -11.19
CA PRO A 591 -31.61 6.35 -10.45
C PRO A 591 -31.07 6.56 -9.04
N MET A 592 -30.89 7.81 -8.62
CA MET A 592 -30.31 8.10 -7.30
C MET A 592 -31.13 7.54 -6.13
N SER A 593 -32.44 7.36 -6.28
CA SER A 593 -33.27 6.68 -5.28
C SER A 593 -32.82 5.24 -5.08
N MET A 594 -32.57 4.51 -6.17
CA MET A 594 -32.08 3.13 -6.14
C MET A 594 -30.67 3.06 -5.54
N PHE A 595 -29.76 3.93 -5.98
CA PHE A 595 -28.40 3.98 -5.43
C PHE A 595 -28.41 4.24 -3.91
N THR A 596 -29.22 5.20 -3.46
CA THR A 596 -29.38 5.55 -2.03
C THR A 596 -29.90 4.35 -1.24
N GLU A 597 -30.95 3.68 -1.71
CA GLU A 597 -31.52 2.49 -1.05
C GLU A 597 -30.50 1.35 -0.92
N GLN A 598 -29.66 1.14 -1.95
CA GLN A 598 -28.61 0.12 -1.93
C GLN A 598 -27.51 0.45 -0.91
N VAL A 599 -27.05 1.70 -0.85
CA VAL A 599 -26.02 2.13 0.14
C VAL A 599 -26.55 2.00 1.58
N GLU A 600 -27.79 2.42 1.82
CA GLU A 600 -28.44 2.29 3.13
C GLU A 600 -28.56 0.83 3.56
N LEU A 601 -28.97 -0.04 2.63
CA LEU A 601 -29.08 -1.48 2.87
C LEU A 601 -27.72 -2.09 3.25
N LEU A 602 -26.66 -1.82 2.46
CA LEU A 602 -25.33 -2.36 2.74
C LEU A 602 -24.84 -1.97 4.14
N LYS A 603 -25.02 -0.70 4.53
CA LYS A 603 -24.68 -0.22 5.88
C LYS A 603 -25.49 -0.91 6.98
N GLN A 604 -26.80 -1.07 6.78
CA GLN A 604 -27.67 -1.75 7.74
C GLN A 604 -27.26 -3.22 7.95
N LEU A 605 -26.74 -3.86 6.90
CA LEU A 605 -26.26 -5.24 6.93
C LEU A 605 -24.83 -5.38 7.50
N GLY A 606 -24.18 -4.28 7.86
CA GLY A 606 -22.84 -4.30 8.46
C GLY A 606 -21.68 -4.33 7.44
N ALA A 607 -21.93 -3.98 6.17
CA ALA A 607 -20.84 -3.79 5.20
C ALA A 607 -19.93 -2.64 5.65
N GLN A 608 -18.66 -2.94 5.91
CA GLN A 608 -17.68 -1.97 6.42
C GLN A 608 -17.07 -1.11 5.31
N HIS A 609 -16.92 -1.67 4.12
CA HIS A 609 -16.29 -1.02 2.97
C HIS A 609 -17.28 -0.96 1.80
N ILE A 610 -17.46 0.23 1.23
CA ILE A 610 -18.41 0.47 0.13
C ILE A 610 -17.69 1.27 -0.95
N GLY A 611 -17.84 0.83 -2.20
CA GLY A 611 -17.36 1.51 -3.39
C GLY A 611 -18.47 1.81 -4.38
N TYR A 612 -18.17 2.60 -5.41
CA TYR A 612 -19.04 2.77 -6.55
C TYR A 612 -18.27 3.00 -7.85
N TYR A 613 -18.84 2.53 -8.97
CA TYR A 613 -18.27 2.68 -10.30
C TYR A 613 -19.32 2.99 -11.37
N PRO A 614 -19.10 3.93 -12.31
CA PRO A 614 -18.04 4.96 -12.31
C PRO A 614 -18.40 6.22 -11.50
N ASP A 615 -17.38 6.99 -11.09
CA ASP A 615 -17.55 8.40 -10.74
C ASP A 615 -17.45 9.26 -12.00
N ASN A 616 -18.53 9.95 -12.36
CA ASN A 616 -18.56 10.88 -13.47
C ASN A 616 -18.69 12.32 -12.96
N VAL A 617 -17.56 13.01 -12.91
CA VAL A 617 -17.47 14.40 -12.43
C VAL A 617 -18.26 15.39 -13.28
N PHE A 618 -18.34 15.15 -14.59
CA PHE A 618 -18.98 16.08 -15.54
C PHE A 618 -20.50 16.00 -15.51
N GLN A 619 -21.05 14.85 -15.11
CA GLN A 619 -22.48 14.64 -14.98
C GLN A 619 -23.01 14.80 -13.54
N ASP A 620 -22.12 15.07 -12.58
CA ASP A 620 -22.42 15.01 -11.14
C ASP A 620 -23.12 13.68 -10.78
N HIS A 621 -22.54 12.55 -11.20
CA HIS A 621 -23.15 11.24 -11.03
C HIS A 621 -22.15 10.20 -10.48
N PRO A 622 -22.47 9.48 -9.38
CA PRO A 622 -23.62 9.66 -8.49
C PRO A 622 -23.69 11.08 -7.90
N LYS A 623 -24.88 11.59 -7.58
CA LYS A 623 -25.00 12.98 -7.08
C LYS A 623 -24.13 13.24 -5.86
N LEU A 624 -23.30 14.28 -5.91
CA LEU A 624 -22.36 14.64 -4.84
C LEU A 624 -23.06 14.81 -3.48
N GLU A 625 -24.22 15.47 -3.48
CA GLU A 625 -25.02 15.67 -2.25
C GLU A 625 -25.44 14.34 -1.61
N THR A 626 -25.65 13.30 -2.41
CA THR A 626 -26.01 11.96 -1.91
C THR A 626 -24.78 11.26 -1.34
N LEU A 627 -23.65 11.34 -2.05
CA LEU A 627 -22.38 10.81 -1.56
C LEU A 627 -22.01 11.40 -0.20
N GLN A 628 -22.13 12.72 -0.02
CA GLN A 628 -21.85 13.41 1.24
C GLN A 628 -22.67 12.92 2.44
N LYS A 629 -23.90 12.46 2.22
CA LYS A 629 -24.76 11.91 3.28
C LYS A 629 -24.24 10.56 3.77
N PHE A 630 -23.67 9.76 2.88
CA PHE A 630 -23.23 8.40 3.19
C PHE A 630 -21.75 8.29 3.47
N PHE A 631 -20.94 9.15 2.88
CA PHE A 631 -19.50 9.22 3.07
C PHE A 631 -19.21 10.53 3.81
N PRO A 632 -19.50 10.59 5.14
CA PRO A 632 -19.19 11.79 5.89
C PRO A 632 -17.69 12.01 5.80
N VAL A 633 -17.31 13.19 5.34
CA VAL A 633 -15.96 13.70 5.52
C VAL A 633 -15.76 13.70 7.04
N ALA A 634 -14.75 12.99 7.55
CA ALA A 634 -14.38 13.15 8.94
C ALA A 634 -14.15 14.65 9.12
N ASN A 635 -14.91 15.29 10.03
CA ASN A 635 -14.55 16.64 10.42
C ASN A 635 -13.06 16.59 10.81
N PRO A 636 -12.23 17.51 10.31
CA PRO A 636 -10.95 17.73 10.94
C PRO A 636 -11.26 18.29 12.34
N ASP A 637 -11.56 17.39 13.27
CA ASP A 637 -11.64 17.68 14.70
C ASP A 637 -10.22 17.73 15.26
#